data_AF-A0ABD1D7M4-F1
#
_entry.id   AF-A0ABD1D7M4-F1
#
_cell.length_a   1.000
_cell.length_b   1.000
_cell.length_c   1.000
_cell.angle_alpha   90.00
_cell.angle_beta   90.00
_cell.angle_gamma   90.00
#
_symmetry.space_group_name_H-M   'P 1'
#
loop_
_entity.id
_entity.type
_entity.pdbx_description
1 polymer ?
#
loop_
_entity_poly.entity_id
_entity_poly.type
_entity_poly.pdbx_seq_one_letter_code
_entity_poly.pdbx_strand_id
1 'polypeptide(L)'
;MEALATKGYNLTIVSADVEKVQKVNMTYIHLEETYHAVHDGDSAIDLYEMAQEGLVKSMLSFYDYGMASCGGSLRSKGPCILGLFHKFGQPPLVGVSAFNIPPYTDDLIGGHKYPAYIPYYTLNYDSQMTFLERLENAFIYAADYFYRTYVFLPATDKQIRQIPAFKNMPYVGSLQEKTMLVMVNSHHSVDFPEPIPQNMVMVGGLQIMDPKPLPEDIKKFIDSGRKGAILFSLGTNVLSSDLGDERISMFLEAIQQFPEYNFLWKFEADLKNHRVPKNLMVKKFLPQNDILAQTKIKLFITHAGLLSTHEATWHGVPMVGIPFIADQYRNLEKSLQAGVAERLVIWTVSTDKIVSTIRKVLEDDGYRVRMKAKSALFRDQPEKPLERALWWIDWCLRHPNAETIRSPTIRLGPWKSELPSEGTNILCLMSVASYSHHIWNRVLMEALAAKGYNLTIVSADVEKVQKVNMTYMHLEETYQAVHEGDSAIDLFEMAQEGLVKSMLTFYDYGMASCGGSLRSKGLKQILSYPNDFKFDLVLYDFTFGPCILGLFHKFGQPPLIGVSAFNNPPYTDDLIGGHKYPAYIPYYTLNYGSDMTFLQRLENAFIYAADYFYRTFVYLPALDNQIRQIPAFNKIPYIGSLQEKTMFVMVNSHHSVDLPEPTPQNMVQVGGLQIMNPKPLPEDIKKFIDSGCKGAILFSLGTNVRSSDLGDERIAMFLEAIRQFPDYNFLW
;
A
#
# COMPACT_ATOMS: atom_id res chain seq x y z
N MET A 1 24.28 -18.00 -4.41
CA MET A 1 24.54 -19.45 -4.22
C MET A 1 25.80 -19.69 -3.40
N GLU A 2 26.99 -19.26 -3.85
CA GLU A 2 28.27 -19.51 -3.15
C GLU A 2 28.28 -19.14 -1.66
N ALA A 3 27.68 -18.00 -1.31
CA ALA A 3 27.57 -17.56 0.09
C ALA A 3 26.72 -18.51 0.95
N LEU A 4 25.67 -19.13 0.39
CA LEU A 4 24.86 -20.14 1.09
C LEU A 4 25.66 -21.44 1.28
N ALA A 5 26.40 -21.89 0.26
CA ALA A 5 27.27 -23.07 0.39
C ALA A 5 28.34 -22.87 1.48
N THR A 6 28.90 -21.66 1.56
CA THR A 6 29.87 -21.27 2.60
C THR A 6 29.27 -21.27 4.01
N LYS A 7 27.96 -20.96 4.13
CA LYS A 7 27.19 -21.11 5.38
C LYS A 7 26.86 -22.55 5.75
N GLY A 8 27.26 -23.55 4.95
CA GLY A 8 27.03 -24.98 5.22
C GLY A 8 25.74 -25.54 4.62
N TYR A 9 25.06 -24.80 3.74
CA TYR A 9 23.89 -25.33 3.02
C TYR A 9 24.33 -26.27 1.89
N ASN A 10 23.68 -27.43 1.78
CA ASN A 10 23.78 -28.31 0.62
C ASN A 10 22.85 -27.79 -0.48
N LEU A 11 23.41 -27.42 -1.62
CA LEU A 11 22.67 -26.81 -2.72
C LEU A 11 22.61 -27.75 -3.91
N THR A 12 21.40 -27.95 -4.45
CA THR A 12 21.20 -28.52 -5.78
C THR A 12 20.79 -27.41 -6.73
N ILE A 13 21.63 -27.11 -7.71
CA ILE A 13 21.46 -26.02 -8.66
C ILE A 13 21.02 -26.62 -10.00
N VAL A 14 19.79 -26.35 -10.40
CA VAL A 14 19.27 -26.73 -11.73
C VAL A 14 19.42 -25.53 -12.65
N SER A 15 20.28 -25.62 -13.67
CA SER A 15 20.64 -24.50 -14.54
C SER A 15 20.70 -24.91 -16.01
N ALA A 16 20.29 -24.00 -16.90
CA ALA A 16 20.48 -24.13 -18.36
C ALA A 16 21.85 -23.65 -18.83
N ASP A 17 22.64 -23.01 -17.95
CA ASP A 17 24.01 -22.61 -18.20
C ASP A 17 24.96 -23.51 -17.40
N VAL A 18 26.00 -24.03 -18.07
CA VAL A 18 27.06 -24.84 -17.46
C VAL A 18 28.04 -23.94 -16.71
N GLU A 19 28.03 -23.96 -15.37
CA GLU A 19 29.25 -23.65 -14.61
C GLU A 19 30.15 -24.88 -14.61
N LYS A 20 31.34 -24.77 -15.22
CA LYS A 20 32.30 -25.88 -15.35
C LYS A 20 33.04 -26.24 -14.05
N VAL A 21 32.69 -25.64 -12.91
CA VAL A 21 33.44 -25.78 -11.65
C VAL A 21 32.52 -26.29 -10.55
N GLN A 22 32.60 -27.58 -10.23
CA GLN A 22 31.99 -28.12 -9.01
C GLN A 22 32.71 -27.53 -7.78
N LYS A 23 31.92 -27.08 -6.80
CA LYS A 23 32.41 -26.59 -5.51
C LYS A 23 31.80 -27.44 -4.39
N VAL A 24 32.49 -27.50 -3.25
CA VAL A 24 32.05 -28.25 -2.06
C VAL A 24 30.64 -27.79 -1.66
N ASN A 25 29.75 -28.74 -1.35
CA ASN A 25 28.33 -28.54 -1.01
C ASN A 25 27.42 -27.99 -2.14
N MET A 26 27.86 -28.01 -3.40
CA MET A 26 27.01 -27.64 -4.55
C MET A 26 26.99 -28.75 -5.60
N THR A 27 25.78 -29.26 -5.88
CA THR A 27 25.49 -30.22 -6.94
C THR A 27 24.82 -29.49 -8.10
N TYR A 28 25.40 -29.51 -9.29
CA TYR A 28 24.85 -28.87 -10.48
C TYR A 28 24.15 -29.90 -11.38
N ILE A 29 22.90 -29.63 -11.73
CA ILE A 29 22.11 -30.38 -12.69
C ILE A 29 21.96 -29.50 -13.93
N HIS A 30 22.61 -29.90 -15.02
CA HIS A 30 22.56 -29.16 -16.26
C HIS A 30 21.32 -29.54 -17.09
N LEU A 31 20.61 -28.53 -17.60
CA LEU A 31 19.46 -28.71 -18.50
C LEU A 31 19.94 -28.83 -19.97
N GLU A 32 20.92 -29.68 -20.25
CA GLU A 32 21.25 -30.07 -21.63
C GLU A 32 20.13 -30.99 -22.15
N GLU A 33 19.54 -30.68 -23.31
CA GLU A 33 18.67 -31.59 -24.09
C GLU A 33 17.19 -31.78 -23.70
N THR A 34 16.45 -30.71 -23.38
CA THR A 34 14.96 -30.79 -23.45
C THR A 34 14.37 -30.85 -24.88
N TYR A 35 15.21 -30.96 -25.92
CA TYR A 35 14.77 -31.16 -27.31
C TYR A 35 14.99 -32.59 -27.84
N HIS A 36 15.94 -33.36 -27.28
CA HIS A 36 16.21 -34.75 -27.70
C HIS A 36 15.63 -35.81 -26.74
N ALA A 37 15.46 -35.50 -25.45
CA ALA A 37 14.94 -36.45 -24.46
C ALA A 37 13.42 -36.75 -24.56
N VAL A 38 12.70 -36.17 -25.52
CA VAL A 38 11.29 -36.53 -25.79
C VAL A 38 11.19 -37.74 -26.73
N HIS A 39 12.30 -38.12 -27.39
CA HIS A 39 12.30 -39.22 -28.37
C HIS A 39 13.09 -40.47 -27.99
N ASP A 40 14.05 -40.40 -27.07
CA ASP A 40 14.77 -41.60 -26.62
C ASP A 40 14.62 -41.79 -25.10
N GLY A 41 14.01 -42.92 -24.72
CA GLY A 41 13.54 -43.24 -23.37
C GLY A 41 14.59 -43.53 -22.31
N ASP A 42 15.86 -43.16 -22.50
CA ASP A 42 16.98 -43.67 -21.70
C ASP A 42 17.88 -42.61 -21.00
N SER A 43 17.54 -41.32 -21.05
CA SER A 43 18.27 -40.27 -20.29
C SER A 43 17.48 -39.65 -19.13
N ALA A 44 16.40 -40.32 -18.68
CA ALA A 44 15.63 -39.97 -17.48
C ALA A 44 16.32 -40.39 -16.16
N ILE A 45 17.65 -40.52 -16.16
CA ILE A 45 18.42 -40.93 -15.00
C ILE A 45 18.80 -39.67 -14.21
N ASP A 46 18.35 -39.66 -12.95
CA ASP A 46 18.89 -38.92 -11.80
C ASP A 46 18.14 -37.68 -11.22
N LEU A 47 16.85 -37.51 -11.52
CA LEU A 47 15.92 -36.73 -10.67
C LEU A 47 14.94 -37.62 -9.89
N TYR A 48 15.02 -38.94 -10.08
CA TYR A 48 14.17 -39.94 -9.44
C TYR A 48 14.84 -40.55 -8.19
N GLU A 49 16.16 -40.77 -8.19
CA GLU A 49 16.89 -41.28 -7.03
C GLU A 49 17.00 -40.23 -5.90
N MET A 50 17.25 -38.95 -6.23
CA MET A 50 17.28 -37.87 -5.23
C MET A 50 15.94 -37.64 -4.48
N ALA A 51 14.82 -38.05 -5.07
CA ALA A 51 13.49 -37.88 -4.48
C ALA A 51 13.19 -38.88 -3.35
N GLN A 52 13.97 -39.98 -3.23
CA GLN A 52 13.71 -41.02 -2.24
C GLN A 52 14.10 -40.64 -0.80
N GLU A 53 14.83 -39.54 -0.56
CA GLU A 53 15.28 -39.19 0.79
C GLU A 53 14.51 -38.06 1.49
N GLY A 54 13.59 -37.36 0.84
CA GLY A 54 12.73 -36.38 1.54
C GLY A 54 13.46 -35.16 2.15
N LEU A 55 14.60 -34.74 1.60
CA LEU A 55 15.50 -33.74 2.20
C LEU A 55 15.49 -32.33 1.57
N VAL A 56 14.48 -31.94 0.76
CA VAL A 56 14.43 -30.57 0.19
C VAL A 56 13.78 -29.59 1.18
N LYS A 57 14.59 -28.78 1.86
CA LYS A 57 14.13 -27.82 2.88
C LYS A 57 13.62 -26.47 2.34
N SER A 58 14.02 -26.08 1.13
CA SER A 58 13.60 -24.84 0.46
C SER A 58 13.90 -24.91 -1.04
N MET A 59 13.12 -24.20 -1.86
CA MET A 59 13.41 -24.03 -3.28
C MET A 59 13.69 -22.55 -3.58
N LEU A 60 14.92 -22.26 -4.00
CA LEU A 60 15.31 -20.95 -4.51
C LEU A 60 15.18 -20.96 -6.03
N SER A 61 14.30 -20.12 -6.55
CA SER A 61 13.97 -20.07 -7.97
C SER A 61 14.47 -18.76 -8.57
N PHE A 62 15.60 -18.82 -9.29
CA PHE A 62 16.20 -17.67 -10.00
C PHE A 62 15.63 -17.58 -11.40
N TYR A 63 14.48 -16.93 -11.56
CA TYR A 63 13.95 -16.69 -12.89
C TYR A 63 13.21 -15.36 -12.98
N ASP A 64 13.42 -14.67 -14.09
CA ASP A 64 12.36 -13.81 -14.62
C ASP A 64 11.20 -14.68 -15.04
N TYR A 65 10.06 -14.48 -14.40
CA TYR A 65 8.77 -15.00 -14.85
C TYR A 65 8.27 -14.22 -16.09
N GLY A 66 9.17 -13.89 -17.00
CA GLY A 66 8.88 -13.26 -18.28
C GLY A 66 8.20 -14.22 -19.28
N MET A 67 7.77 -13.65 -20.40
CA MET A 67 6.85 -14.23 -21.41
C MET A 67 7.36 -15.46 -22.21
N ALA A 68 8.40 -16.18 -21.80
CA ALA A 68 8.86 -17.34 -22.59
C ALA A 68 8.17 -18.65 -22.16
N SER A 69 7.44 -19.25 -23.11
CA SER A 69 6.82 -20.56 -22.95
C SER A 69 7.87 -21.68 -22.97
N CYS A 70 7.54 -22.87 -22.46
CA CYS A 70 8.49 -23.98 -22.37
C CYS A 70 9.00 -24.51 -23.73
N GLY A 71 8.43 -24.06 -24.86
CA GLY A 71 8.66 -24.59 -26.22
C GLY A 71 9.52 -23.77 -27.18
N GLY A 72 10.12 -22.64 -26.76
CA GLY A 72 10.96 -21.80 -27.63
C GLY A 72 12.43 -21.72 -27.22
N SER A 73 13.34 -21.48 -28.18
CA SER A 73 14.75 -21.17 -27.90
C SER A 73 14.90 -19.72 -27.40
N LEU A 74 14.58 -19.48 -26.14
CA LEU A 74 15.04 -18.31 -25.38
C LEU A 74 15.01 -18.63 -23.88
N ARG A 75 16.07 -18.22 -23.20
CA ARG A 75 16.63 -18.72 -21.93
C ARG A 75 15.80 -18.44 -20.65
N SER A 76 14.47 -18.28 -20.72
CA SER A 76 13.64 -17.91 -19.55
C SER A 76 12.43 -18.82 -19.32
N LYS A 77 12.65 -20.07 -18.86
CA LYS A 77 11.59 -21.06 -18.62
C LYS A 77 10.97 -20.99 -17.20
N GLY A 78 10.62 -19.80 -16.72
CA GLY A 78 10.27 -19.53 -15.31
C GLY A 78 9.19 -20.43 -14.69
N PRO A 79 7.93 -20.45 -15.19
CA PRO A 79 6.88 -21.28 -14.60
C PRO A 79 7.09 -22.79 -14.83
N CYS A 80 7.94 -23.17 -15.79
CA CYS A 80 8.20 -24.57 -16.14
C CYS A 80 8.83 -25.36 -14.98
N ILE A 81 9.56 -24.69 -14.08
CA ILE A 81 10.18 -25.32 -12.90
C ILE A 81 9.19 -25.69 -11.79
N LEU A 82 7.95 -25.15 -11.84
CA LEU A 82 6.97 -25.35 -10.77
C LEU A 82 6.44 -26.80 -10.71
N GLY A 83 6.62 -27.59 -11.77
CA GLY A 83 6.42 -29.03 -11.70
C GLY A 83 7.36 -29.70 -10.68
N LEU A 84 8.63 -29.28 -10.63
CA LEU A 84 9.58 -29.76 -9.62
C LEU A 84 9.22 -29.27 -8.22
N PHE A 85 8.83 -28.00 -8.09
CA PHE A 85 8.31 -27.46 -6.83
C PHE A 85 7.17 -28.32 -6.27
N HIS A 86 6.21 -28.70 -7.12
CA HIS A 86 5.14 -29.61 -6.74
C HIS A 86 5.66 -31.01 -6.35
N LYS A 87 6.52 -31.61 -7.17
CA LYS A 87 7.09 -32.95 -6.95
C LYS A 87 7.86 -33.05 -5.63
N PHE A 88 8.56 -31.99 -5.23
CA PHE A 88 9.34 -31.95 -3.98
C PHE A 88 8.53 -31.51 -2.75
N GLY A 89 7.20 -31.59 -2.80
CA GLY A 89 6.35 -31.32 -1.64
C GLY A 89 6.16 -29.84 -1.31
N GLN A 90 6.44 -28.93 -2.27
CA GLN A 90 6.17 -27.50 -2.17
C GLN A 90 6.88 -26.82 -0.98
N PRO A 91 8.21 -26.96 -0.83
CA PRO A 91 8.97 -26.31 0.23
C PRO A 91 8.94 -24.78 0.06
N PRO A 92 9.32 -23.95 1.05
CA PRO A 92 9.29 -22.50 0.91
C PRO A 92 9.90 -22.01 -0.41
N LEU A 93 9.10 -21.30 -1.20
CA LEU A 93 9.46 -20.82 -2.53
C LEU A 93 9.87 -19.36 -2.46
N VAL A 94 11.11 -19.09 -2.82
CA VAL A 94 11.67 -17.74 -2.94
C VAL A 94 11.93 -17.44 -4.40
N GLY A 95 11.24 -16.44 -4.94
CA GLY A 95 11.51 -15.91 -6.28
C GLY A 95 12.68 -14.95 -6.28
N VAL A 96 13.49 -14.95 -7.33
CA VAL A 96 14.57 -13.97 -7.52
C VAL A 96 14.52 -13.43 -8.95
N SER A 97 14.45 -12.10 -9.11
CA SER A 97 14.54 -11.43 -10.41
C SER A 97 15.81 -10.58 -10.48
N ALA A 98 16.51 -10.71 -11.61
CA ALA A 98 17.66 -9.87 -11.96
C ALA A 98 17.24 -8.54 -12.61
N PHE A 99 15.92 -8.34 -12.84
CA PHE A 99 15.31 -7.08 -13.27
C PHE A 99 14.91 -6.26 -12.03
N ASN A 100 14.32 -5.07 -12.25
CA ASN A 100 13.82 -4.20 -11.19
C ASN A 100 12.56 -4.84 -10.58
N ILE A 101 11.40 -4.20 -10.66
CA ILE A 101 10.13 -4.76 -10.20
C ILE A 101 9.18 -4.96 -11.40
N PRO A 102 9.27 -6.11 -12.10
CA PRO A 102 8.38 -6.42 -13.23
C PRO A 102 6.90 -6.47 -12.81
N PRO A 103 5.95 -6.13 -13.71
CA PRO A 103 4.52 -6.13 -13.41
C PRO A 103 3.99 -7.47 -12.91
N TYR A 104 4.48 -8.58 -13.48
CA TYR A 104 4.07 -9.93 -13.09
C TYR A 104 4.46 -10.32 -11.66
N THR A 105 5.26 -9.52 -10.94
CA THR A 105 5.54 -9.78 -9.52
C THR A 105 4.31 -9.61 -8.64
N ASP A 106 3.33 -8.79 -9.07
CA ASP A 106 2.04 -8.64 -8.41
C ASP A 106 1.29 -9.99 -8.36
N ASP A 107 1.36 -10.78 -9.43
CA ASP A 107 0.72 -12.10 -9.51
C ASP A 107 1.37 -13.15 -8.60
N LEU A 108 2.64 -12.95 -8.22
CA LEU A 108 3.40 -13.92 -7.41
C LEU A 108 3.17 -13.72 -5.92
N ILE A 109 3.25 -12.47 -5.47
CA ILE A 109 3.33 -12.13 -4.04
C ILE A 109 2.28 -11.10 -3.59
N GLY A 110 1.48 -10.61 -4.53
CA GLY A 110 0.45 -9.63 -4.29
C GLY A 110 1.04 -8.24 -4.11
N GLY A 111 0.53 -7.29 -4.87
CA GLY A 111 1.02 -5.92 -4.89
C GLY A 111 0.09 -5.07 -5.72
N HIS A 112 0.49 -3.82 -5.97
CA HIS A 112 -0.23 -2.90 -6.84
C HIS A 112 0.76 -2.09 -7.67
N LYS A 113 0.62 -2.14 -8.99
CA LYS A 113 1.27 -1.20 -9.91
C LYS A 113 0.31 -0.07 -10.26
N TYR A 114 0.80 1.15 -10.14
CA TYR A 114 0.07 2.35 -10.52
C TYR A 114 0.51 2.83 -11.90
N PRO A 115 -0.21 2.47 -12.98
CA PRO A 115 0.16 2.86 -14.34
C PRO A 115 0.10 4.37 -14.59
N ALA A 116 -0.50 5.13 -13.67
CA ALA A 116 -0.53 6.59 -13.73
C ALA A 116 0.86 7.24 -13.58
N TYR A 117 1.82 6.59 -12.92
CA TYR A 117 3.16 7.15 -12.68
C TYR A 117 4.30 6.12 -12.73
N ILE A 118 4.01 4.82 -12.90
CA ILE A 118 5.03 3.78 -13.06
C ILE A 118 5.03 3.30 -14.51
N PRO A 119 6.02 3.71 -15.33
CA PRO A 119 6.19 3.20 -16.68
C PRO A 119 6.34 1.68 -16.74
N TYR A 120 5.65 1.05 -17.69
CA TYR A 120 5.87 -0.33 -18.05
C TYR A 120 7.32 -0.50 -18.50
N TYR A 121 7.96 -1.62 -18.12
CA TYR A 121 9.41 -1.76 -18.15
C TYR A 121 10.04 -1.66 -19.55
N THR A 122 9.26 -1.83 -20.62
CA THR A 122 9.72 -1.71 -22.02
C THR A 122 9.49 -0.34 -22.64
N LEU A 123 8.82 0.59 -21.94
CA LEU A 123 8.53 1.93 -22.45
C LEU A 123 9.67 2.91 -22.18
N ASN A 124 9.81 3.89 -23.06
CA ASN A 124 10.74 5.03 -22.93
C ASN A 124 10.12 6.17 -22.11
N TYR A 125 9.37 5.86 -21.06
CA TYR A 125 8.71 6.87 -20.23
C TYR A 125 9.38 7.00 -18.86
N ASP A 126 9.07 8.11 -18.20
CA ASP A 126 9.39 8.42 -16.81
C ASP A 126 8.09 8.63 -15.99
N SER A 127 8.19 8.83 -14.68
CA SER A 127 7.08 9.20 -13.81
C SER A 127 6.29 10.44 -14.25
N GLN A 128 6.88 11.33 -15.07
CA GLN A 128 6.23 12.51 -15.63
C GLN A 128 5.55 12.24 -16.99
N MET A 129 4.71 11.21 -17.08
CA MET A 129 3.92 10.91 -18.27
C MET A 129 2.80 11.94 -18.51
N THR A 130 2.59 12.31 -19.76
CA THR A 130 1.39 12.99 -20.27
C THR A 130 0.15 12.09 -20.17
N PHE A 131 -1.05 12.66 -20.36
CA PHE A 131 -2.29 11.88 -20.31
C PHE A 131 -2.31 10.71 -21.31
N LEU A 132 -1.83 10.94 -22.55
CA LEU A 132 -1.82 9.89 -23.57
C LEU A 132 -0.78 8.81 -23.26
N GLU A 133 0.39 9.18 -22.75
CA GLU A 133 1.40 8.21 -22.31
C GLU A 133 0.90 7.38 -21.12
N ARG A 134 0.15 7.97 -20.17
CA ARG A 134 -0.51 7.23 -19.09
C ARG A 134 -1.56 6.25 -19.61
N LEU A 135 -2.31 6.65 -20.64
CA LEU A 135 -3.33 5.79 -21.25
C LEU A 135 -2.69 4.60 -21.99
N GLU A 136 -1.64 4.85 -22.77
CA GLU A 136 -0.85 3.80 -23.43
C GLU A 136 -0.22 2.86 -22.39
N ASN A 137 0.38 3.44 -21.35
CA ASN A 137 0.97 2.68 -20.25
C ASN A 137 -0.07 1.77 -19.58
N ALA A 138 -1.23 2.31 -19.18
CA ALA A 138 -2.32 1.54 -18.59
C ALA A 138 -2.84 0.43 -19.52
N PHE A 139 -2.95 0.70 -20.82
CA PHE A 139 -3.33 -0.31 -21.81
C PHE A 139 -2.33 -1.45 -21.87
N ILE A 140 -1.02 -1.16 -21.85
CA ILE A 140 0.03 -2.18 -21.89
C ILE A 140 0.03 -3.03 -20.63
N TYR A 141 -0.12 -2.44 -19.44
CA TYR A 141 -0.29 -3.19 -18.19
C TYR A 141 -1.49 -4.15 -18.25
N ALA A 142 -2.64 -3.65 -18.73
CA ALA A 142 -3.83 -4.48 -18.87
C ALA A 142 -3.61 -5.60 -19.89
N ALA A 143 -3.04 -5.30 -21.06
CA ALA A 143 -2.76 -6.27 -22.11
C ALA A 143 -1.79 -7.36 -21.65
N ASP A 144 -0.71 -7.01 -20.95
CA ASP A 144 0.24 -7.95 -20.36
C ASP A 144 -0.46 -8.87 -19.34
N TYR A 145 -1.27 -8.30 -18.44
CA TYR A 145 -2.04 -9.09 -17.48
C TYR A 145 -3.00 -10.08 -18.16
N PHE A 146 -3.75 -9.64 -19.16
CA PHE A 146 -4.67 -10.50 -19.92
C PHE A 146 -3.90 -11.60 -20.66
N TYR A 147 -2.83 -11.23 -21.36
CA TYR A 147 -1.99 -12.19 -22.07
C TYR A 147 -1.40 -13.23 -21.11
N ARG A 148 -0.87 -12.79 -19.97
CA ARG A 148 -0.26 -13.66 -18.97
C ARG A 148 -1.27 -14.64 -18.38
N THR A 149 -2.42 -14.14 -17.97
CA THR A 149 -3.46 -14.91 -17.28
C THR A 149 -4.16 -15.91 -18.20
N TYR A 150 -4.53 -15.49 -19.41
CA TYR A 150 -5.42 -16.27 -20.28
C TYR A 150 -4.71 -16.98 -21.44
N VAL A 151 -3.46 -16.62 -21.75
CA VAL A 151 -2.71 -17.24 -22.85
C VAL A 151 -1.44 -17.91 -22.34
N PHE A 152 -0.57 -17.15 -21.67
CA PHE A 152 0.76 -17.62 -21.29
C PHE A 152 0.75 -18.74 -20.24
N LEU A 153 0.08 -18.53 -19.10
CA LEU A 153 0.03 -19.52 -18.02
C LEU A 153 -0.72 -20.79 -18.43
N PRO A 154 -1.88 -20.74 -19.12
CA PRO A 154 -2.54 -21.95 -19.61
C PRO A 154 -1.70 -22.74 -20.63
N ALA A 155 -1.02 -22.05 -21.55
CA ALA A 155 -0.13 -22.71 -22.52
C ALA A 155 1.05 -23.40 -21.81
N THR A 156 1.60 -22.74 -20.78
CA THR A 156 2.70 -23.27 -19.97
C THR A 156 2.26 -24.46 -19.12
N ASP A 157 1.09 -24.40 -18.48
CA ASP A 157 0.50 -25.51 -17.73
C ASP A 157 0.32 -26.75 -18.62
N LYS A 158 -0.20 -26.56 -19.84
CA LYS A 158 -0.35 -27.63 -20.83
C LYS A 158 0.98 -28.29 -21.18
N GLN A 159 2.05 -27.51 -21.34
CA GLN A 159 3.39 -28.03 -21.64
C GLN A 159 3.97 -28.82 -20.46
N ILE A 160 3.87 -28.31 -19.23
CA ILE A 160 4.40 -28.99 -18.04
C ILE A 160 3.68 -30.33 -17.82
N ARG A 161 2.36 -30.38 -18.04
CA ARG A 161 1.56 -31.61 -17.90
C ARG A 161 1.87 -32.70 -18.92
N GLN A 162 2.60 -32.40 -19.99
CA GLN A 162 3.09 -33.43 -20.93
C GLN A 162 4.15 -34.32 -20.28
N ILE A 163 4.83 -33.84 -19.24
CA ILE A 163 5.80 -34.61 -18.48
C ILE A 163 5.01 -35.55 -17.52
N PRO A 164 5.16 -36.89 -17.64
CA PRO A 164 4.36 -37.83 -16.85
C PRO A 164 4.38 -37.58 -15.33
N ALA A 165 5.54 -37.16 -14.81
CA ALA A 165 5.72 -36.85 -13.39
C ALA A 165 4.88 -35.67 -12.87
N PHE A 166 4.42 -34.77 -13.76
CA PHE A 166 3.69 -33.55 -13.41
C PHE A 166 2.24 -33.54 -13.92
N LYS A 167 1.77 -34.66 -14.51
CA LYS A 167 0.41 -34.75 -15.09
C LYS A 167 -0.70 -34.32 -14.11
N ASN A 168 -0.54 -34.69 -12.83
CA ASN A 168 -1.53 -34.47 -11.77
C ASN A 168 -1.26 -33.23 -10.88
N MET A 169 -0.33 -32.35 -11.26
CA MET A 169 -0.04 -31.15 -10.48
C MET A 169 -1.23 -30.15 -10.47
N PRO A 170 -1.36 -29.29 -9.45
CA PRO A 170 -2.25 -28.13 -9.49
C PRO A 170 -1.97 -27.22 -10.69
N TYR A 171 -2.91 -26.34 -11.04
CA TYR A 171 -2.68 -25.36 -12.09
C TYR A 171 -1.41 -24.53 -11.81
N VAL A 172 -0.59 -24.30 -12.85
CA VAL A 172 0.69 -23.58 -12.71
C VAL A 172 0.54 -22.20 -12.05
N GLY A 173 -0.54 -21.47 -12.34
CA GLY A 173 -0.82 -20.17 -11.71
C GLY A 173 -1.05 -20.30 -10.19
N SER A 174 -1.78 -21.33 -9.77
CA SER A 174 -1.99 -21.60 -8.33
C SER A 174 -0.73 -22.04 -7.61
N LEU A 175 0.26 -22.59 -8.32
CA LEU A 175 1.59 -22.86 -7.76
C LEU A 175 2.42 -21.58 -7.65
N GLN A 176 2.32 -20.65 -8.60
CA GLN A 176 2.99 -19.34 -8.55
C GLN A 176 2.57 -18.50 -7.35
N GLU A 177 1.27 -18.50 -7.03
CA GLU A 177 0.72 -17.77 -5.89
C GLU A 177 1.33 -18.24 -4.56
N LYS A 178 1.91 -19.46 -4.48
CA LYS A 178 2.60 -19.98 -3.29
C LYS A 178 4.01 -19.41 -3.10
N THR A 179 4.43 -18.48 -3.93
CA THR A 179 5.68 -17.74 -3.72
C THR A 179 5.60 -16.99 -2.39
N MET A 180 6.53 -17.28 -1.49
CA MET A 180 6.51 -16.72 -0.14
C MET A 180 7.08 -15.31 -0.11
N LEU A 181 8.18 -15.09 -0.83
CA LEU A 181 8.74 -13.76 -1.08
C LEU A 181 9.46 -13.71 -2.43
N VAL A 182 9.63 -12.50 -2.96
CA VAL A 182 10.44 -12.24 -4.16
C VAL A 182 11.58 -11.28 -3.83
N MET A 183 12.79 -11.63 -4.24
CA MET A 183 13.95 -10.76 -4.22
C MET A 183 14.09 -10.05 -5.56
N VAL A 184 14.13 -8.73 -5.54
CA VAL A 184 14.21 -7.89 -6.74
C VAL A 184 15.49 -7.07 -6.74
N ASN A 185 16.16 -6.96 -7.88
CA ASN A 185 17.37 -6.16 -8.02
C ASN A 185 17.01 -4.68 -8.24
N SER A 186 16.34 -4.09 -7.24
CA SER A 186 15.87 -2.71 -7.25
C SER A 186 16.40 -1.93 -6.05
N HIS A 187 16.60 -0.63 -6.21
CA HIS A 187 17.03 0.26 -5.14
C HIS A 187 16.42 1.66 -5.29
N HIS A 188 15.89 2.21 -4.20
CA HIS A 188 15.18 3.50 -4.17
C HIS A 188 15.99 4.70 -4.68
N SER A 189 17.33 4.63 -4.69
CA SER A 189 18.18 5.70 -5.24
C SER A 189 18.33 5.69 -6.77
N VAL A 190 17.92 4.60 -7.43
CA VAL A 190 18.04 4.40 -8.89
C VAL A 190 16.72 4.06 -9.57
N ASP A 191 15.72 3.62 -8.82
CA ASP A 191 14.39 3.24 -9.28
C ASP A 191 13.31 4.25 -8.88
N PHE A 192 12.13 4.10 -9.47
CA PHE A 192 10.99 4.93 -9.16
C PHE A 192 10.47 4.64 -7.74
N PRO A 193 9.93 5.65 -7.04
CA PRO A 193 9.16 5.39 -5.83
C PRO A 193 7.87 4.66 -6.23
N GLU A 194 7.71 3.44 -5.74
CA GLU A 194 6.50 2.65 -5.95
C GLU A 194 6.11 1.87 -4.68
N PRO A 195 4.83 1.51 -4.51
CA PRO A 195 4.37 0.69 -3.38
C PRO A 195 4.93 -0.72 -3.46
N ILE A 196 5.59 -1.15 -2.38
CA ILE A 196 6.27 -2.44 -2.30
C ILE A 196 5.60 -3.25 -1.17
N PRO A 197 5.07 -4.44 -1.44
CA PRO A 197 4.52 -5.31 -0.41
C PRO A 197 5.64 -5.87 0.49
N GLN A 198 5.31 -6.25 1.73
CA GLN A 198 6.32 -6.69 2.71
C GLN A 198 7.10 -7.94 2.29
N ASN A 199 6.49 -8.81 1.48
CA ASN A 199 7.11 -10.00 0.90
C ASN A 199 7.89 -9.73 -0.40
N MET A 200 8.21 -8.47 -0.71
CA MET A 200 9.15 -8.09 -1.76
C MET A 200 10.41 -7.48 -1.15
N VAL A 201 11.54 -8.16 -1.33
CA VAL A 201 12.82 -7.79 -0.71
C VAL A 201 13.74 -7.16 -1.76
N MET A 202 14.05 -5.88 -1.57
CA MET A 202 14.97 -5.15 -2.45
C MET A 202 16.44 -5.50 -2.16
N VAL A 203 17.08 -6.15 -3.13
CA VAL A 203 18.50 -6.56 -3.12
C VAL A 203 19.30 -5.86 -4.23
N GLY A 204 18.97 -4.59 -4.49
CA GLY A 204 19.65 -3.76 -5.48
C GLY A 204 21.18 -3.74 -5.32
N GLY A 205 21.89 -4.20 -6.35
CA GLY A 205 23.35 -4.29 -6.36
C GLY A 205 23.90 -5.64 -5.89
N LEU A 206 23.08 -6.69 -5.75
CA LEU A 206 23.50 -8.02 -5.34
C LEU A 206 24.65 -8.62 -6.16
N GLN A 207 24.72 -8.29 -7.46
CA GLN A 207 25.78 -8.75 -8.36
C GLN A 207 27.13 -8.04 -8.16
N ILE A 208 27.15 -6.91 -7.42
CA ILE A 208 28.32 -6.06 -7.28
C ILE A 208 29.18 -6.59 -6.14
N MET A 209 30.22 -7.33 -6.50
CA MET A 209 31.18 -7.89 -5.56
C MET A 209 32.34 -6.93 -5.33
N ASP A 210 33.07 -7.13 -4.23
CA ASP A 210 34.32 -6.42 -3.98
C ASP A 210 35.31 -6.69 -5.14
N PRO A 211 35.91 -5.64 -5.73
CA PRO A 211 36.65 -5.76 -6.98
C PRO A 211 37.94 -6.56 -6.80
N LYS A 212 38.22 -7.45 -7.76
CA LYS A 212 39.44 -8.26 -7.80
C LYS A 212 40.57 -7.53 -8.55
N PRO A 213 41.85 -7.89 -8.30
CA PRO A 213 42.97 -7.38 -9.10
C PRO A 213 42.79 -7.70 -10.59
N LEU A 214 42.98 -6.68 -11.44
CA LEU A 214 42.89 -6.85 -12.89
C LEU A 214 44.08 -7.64 -13.45
N PRO A 215 43.89 -8.42 -14.53
CA PRO A 215 44.99 -8.96 -15.31
C PRO A 215 45.99 -7.86 -15.73
N GLU A 216 47.28 -8.18 -15.69
CA GLU A 216 48.36 -7.20 -15.85
C GLU A 216 48.32 -6.48 -17.20
N ASP A 217 47.90 -7.17 -18.26
CA ASP A 217 47.74 -6.59 -19.60
C ASP A 217 46.63 -5.54 -19.65
N ILE A 218 45.48 -5.83 -19.03
CA ILE A 218 44.35 -4.90 -18.91
C ILE A 218 44.74 -3.70 -18.06
N LYS A 219 45.39 -3.95 -16.92
CA LYS A 219 45.83 -2.90 -15.99
C LYS A 219 46.82 -1.94 -16.66
N LYS A 220 47.90 -2.46 -17.27
CA LYS A 220 48.88 -1.64 -18.00
C LYS A 220 48.24 -0.84 -19.11
N PHE A 221 47.27 -1.43 -19.82
CA PHE A 221 46.56 -0.73 -20.88
C PHE A 221 45.72 0.42 -20.33
N ILE A 222 44.91 0.22 -19.29
CA ILE A 222 44.17 1.30 -18.63
C ILE A 222 45.13 2.39 -18.12
N ASP A 223 46.25 1.99 -17.52
CA ASP A 223 47.22 2.91 -16.92
C ASP A 223 47.99 3.75 -17.94
N SER A 224 48.16 3.27 -19.18
CA SER A 224 48.84 4.02 -20.23
C SER A 224 47.97 5.12 -20.88
N GLY A 225 46.66 5.13 -20.62
CA GLY A 225 45.75 6.17 -21.10
C GLY A 225 46.03 7.52 -20.42
N ARG A 226 46.33 8.56 -21.21
CA ARG A 226 46.78 9.87 -20.70
C ARG A 226 45.67 10.61 -19.95
N LYS A 227 44.44 10.63 -20.49
CA LYS A 227 43.26 11.22 -19.83
C LYS A 227 42.38 10.16 -19.13
N GLY A 228 42.71 8.89 -19.28
CA GLY A 228 42.00 7.75 -18.67
C GLY A 228 41.59 6.72 -19.72
N ALA A 229 40.62 5.88 -19.36
CA ALA A 229 40.11 4.83 -20.21
C ALA A 229 38.57 4.75 -20.21
N ILE A 230 38.03 4.09 -21.24
CA ILE A 230 36.61 3.99 -21.55
C ILE A 230 36.28 2.53 -21.76
N LEU A 231 35.24 2.04 -21.08
CA LEU A 231 34.74 0.68 -21.29
C LEU A 231 33.59 0.71 -22.31
N PHE A 232 33.58 -0.25 -23.23
CA PHE A 232 32.49 -0.46 -24.19
C PHE A 232 32.03 -1.92 -24.12
N SER A 233 30.78 -2.14 -23.69
CA SER A 233 30.16 -3.47 -23.58
C SER A 233 28.66 -3.42 -23.86
N LEU A 234 28.17 -4.21 -24.81
CA LEU A 234 26.74 -4.35 -25.13
C LEU A 234 26.04 -5.50 -24.39
N GLY A 235 26.70 -6.07 -23.39
CA GLY A 235 26.16 -7.19 -22.61
C GLY A 235 26.40 -8.54 -23.31
N THR A 236 25.60 -9.56 -22.96
CA THR A 236 25.75 -10.94 -23.45
C THR A 236 24.69 -11.35 -24.47
N ASN A 237 23.55 -10.68 -24.50
CA ASN A 237 22.43 -10.98 -25.41
C ASN A 237 22.46 -10.12 -26.69
N VAL A 238 23.08 -8.95 -26.65
CA VAL A 238 23.36 -8.13 -27.84
C VAL A 238 24.85 -8.25 -28.10
N LEU A 239 25.22 -8.97 -29.16
CA LEU A 239 26.62 -9.18 -29.51
C LEU A 239 27.15 -7.96 -30.26
N SER A 240 28.35 -7.49 -29.92
CA SER A 240 28.96 -6.38 -30.64
C SER A 240 29.26 -6.74 -32.10
N SER A 241 29.43 -8.02 -32.40
CA SER A 241 29.56 -8.55 -33.76
C SER A 241 28.32 -8.30 -34.62
N ASP A 242 27.14 -8.12 -34.02
CA ASP A 242 25.87 -8.03 -34.74
C ASP A 242 25.52 -6.59 -35.14
N LEU A 243 26.39 -5.61 -34.80
CA LEU A 243 26.21 -4.21 -35.18
C LEU A 243 26.32 -3.98 -36.71
N GLY A 244 26.99 -4.90 -37.40
CA GLY A 244 27.31 -4.80 -38.83
C GLY A 244 28.55 -3.95 -39.12
N ASP A 245 29.23 -4.27 -40.23
CA ASP A 245 30.54 -3.72 -40.58
C ASP A 245 30.56 -2.18 -40.67
N GLU A 246 29.48 -1.58 -41.16
CA GLU A 246 29.33 -0.12 -41.28
C GLU A 246 29.38 0.56 -39.90
N ARG A 247 28.56 0.10 -38.95
CA ARG A 247 28.49 0.69 -37.61
C ARG A 247 29.76 0.41 -36.82
N ILE A 248 30.35 -0.78 -36.98
CA ILE A 248 31.65 -1.10 -36.39
C ILE A 248 32.70 -0.10 -36.90
N SER A 249 32.73 0.18 -38.20
CA SER A 249 33.65 1.16 -38.78
C SER A 249 33.45 2.56 -38.19
N MET A 250 32.20 3.00 -38.05
CA MET A 250 31.88 4.30 -37.41
C MET A 250 32.41 4.39 -35.97
N PHE A 251 32.27 3.33 -35.16
CA PHE A 251 32.84 3.31 -33.80
C PHE A 251 34.38 3.32 -33.82
N LEU A 252 35.01 2.54 -34.71
CA LEU A 252 36.48 2.50 -34.83
C LEU A 252 37.05 3.85 -35.30
N GLU A 253 36.38 4.54 -36.21
CA GLU A 253 36.72 5.91 -36.64
C GLU A 253 36.56 6.90 -35.49
N ALA A 254 35.45 6.83 -34.76
CA ALA A 254 35.21 7.70 -33.61
C ALA A 254 36.30 7.51 -32.53
N ILE A 255 36.67 6.27 -32.23
CA ILE A 255 37.71 5.93 -31.24
C ILE A 255 39.07 6.53 -31.62
N GLN A 256 39.42 6.58 -32.91
CA GLN A 256 40.67 7.19 -33.38
C GLN A 256 40.75 8.70 -33.10
N GLN A 257 39.61 9.37 -32.98
CA GLN A 257 39.55 10.80 -32.66
C GLN A 257 39.80 11.11 -31.17
N PHE A 258 40.01 10.09 -30.34
CA PHE A 258 40.33 10.22 -28.91
C PHE A 258 41.69 9.58 -28.56
N PRO A 259 42.81 10.01 -29.17
CA PRO A 259 44.13 9.38 -28.97
C PRO A 259 44.68 9.49 -27.54
N GLU A 260 44.12 10.40 -26.74
CA GLU A 260 44.43 10.57 -25.31
C GLU A 260 43.71 9.60 -24.35
N TYR A 261 42.68 8.87 -24.83
CA TYR A 261 41.93 7.88 -24.07
C TYR A 261 42.14 6.49 -24.63
N ASN A 262 42.20 5.50 -23.74
CA ASN A 262 42.25 4.09 -24.12
C ASN A 262 40.85 3.46 -24.01
N PHE A 263 40.45 2.68 -25.01
CA PHE A 263 39.15 2.03 -25.09
C PHE A 263 39.31 0.53 -24.88
N LEU A 264 38.46 -0.05 -24.03
CA LEU A 264 38.33 -1.49 -23.88
C LEU A 264 36.98 -1.90 -24.43
N TRP A 265 36.96 -2.72 -25.48
CA TRP A 265 35.72 -3.16 -26.12
C TRP A 265 35.55 -4.67 -25.97
N LYS A 266 34.48 -5.07 -25.27
CA LYS A 266 34.02 -6.45 -25.20
C LYS A 266 33.39 -6.84 -26.54
N PHE A 267 34.04 -7.74 -27.26
CA PHE A 267 33.67 -8.12 -28.64
C PHE A 267 33.85 -9.62 -28.87
N GLU A 268 32.84 -10.29 -29.38
CA GLU A 268 32.73 -11.75 -29.38
C GLU A 268 33.47 -12.43 -30.53
N ALA A 269 33.67 -11.71 -31.63
CA ALA A 269 34.37 -12.16 -32.84
C ALA A 269 35.71 -11.43 -33.06
N ASP A 270 36.49 -11.90 -34.04
CA ASP A 270 37.72 -11.24 -34.44
C ASP A 270 37.40 -10.11 -35.45
N LEU A 271 37.95 -8.92 -35.25
CA LEU A 271 37.83 -7.78 -36.18
C LEU A 271 38.74 -7.94 -37.42
N LYS A 272 38.60 -9.05 -38.15
CA LYS A 272 39.51 -9.41 -39.26
C LYS A 272 39.46 -8.44 -40.45
N ASN A 273 38.32 -7.78 -40.65
CA ASN A 273 38.11 -6.86 -41.77
C ASN A 273 38.37 -5.40 -41.44
N HIS A 274 38.80 -5.09 -40.20
CA HIS A 274 38.95 -3.72 -39.73
C HIS A 274 40.33 -3.46 -39.14
N ARG A 275 40.84 -2.25 -39.38
CA ARG A 275 42.08 -1.81 -38.74
C ARG A 275 41.78 -1.36 -37.31
N VAL A 276 42.22 -2.14 -36.33
CA VAL A 276 42.05 -1.82 -34.91
C VAL A 276 42.96 -0.63 -34.51
N PRO A 277 42.41 0.46 -33.95
CA PRO A 277 43.18 1.59 -33.44
C PRO A 277 44.14 1.20 -32.31
N LYS A 278 45.30 1.88 -32.21
CA LYS A 278 46.30 1.58 -31.16
C LYS A 278 45.78 1.83 -29.74
N ASN A 279 44.82 2.76 -29.60
CA ASN A 279 44.17 3.08 -28.34
C ASN A 279 42.94 2.20 -28.07
N LEU A 280 42.77 1.07 -28.77
CA LEU A 280 41.68 0.12 -28.56
C LEU A 280 42.22 -1.27 -28.19
N MET A 281 41.75 -1.80 -27.06
CA MET A 281 41.91 -3.20 -26.67
C MET A 281 40.58 -3.93 -26.88
N VAL A 282 40.63 -5.03 -27.65
CA VAL A 282 39.46 -5.87 -27.92
C VAL A 282 39.64 -7.22 -27.23
N LYS A 283 38.64 -7.65 -26.45
CA LYS A 283 38.61 -8.96 -25.79
C LYS A 283 37.22 -9.57 -25.82
N LYS A 284 37.14 -10.90 -25.89
CA LYS A 284 35.88 -11.65 -25.81
C LYS A 284 35.22 -11.57 -24.44
N PHE A 285 36.05 -11.42 -23.39
CA PHE A 285 35.61 -11.27 -22.02
C PHE A 285 36.41 -10.18 -21.33
N LEU A 286 35.72 -9.36 -20.53
CA LEU A 286 36.30 -8.31 -19.71
C LEU A 286 35.68 -8.39 -18.30
N PRO A 287 36.48 -8.33 -17.21
CA PRO A 287 35.96 -8.28 -15.85
C PRO A 287 35.32 -6.91 -15.56
N GLN A 288 34.09 -6.71 -16.02
CA GLN A 288 33.40 -5.41 -16.10
C GLN A 288 33.36 -4.66 -14.77
N ASN A 289 32.89 -5.31 -13.69
CA ASN A 289 32.84 -4.71 -12.35
C ASN A 289 34.24 -4.25 -11.87
N ASP A 290 35.27 -5.08 -12.07
CA ASP A 290 36.64 -4.78 -11.64
C ASP A 290 37.26 -3.64 -12.47
N ILE A 291 36.90 -3.54 -13.75
CA ILE A 291 37.32 -2.43 -14.63
C ILE A 291 36.63 -1.15 -14.19
N LEU A 292 35.30 -1.15 -14.00
CA LEU A 292 34.54 0.03 -13.58
C LEU A 292 35.02 0.57 -12.22
N ALA A 293 35.53 -0.29 -11.34
CA ALA A 293 36.14 0.11 -10.07
C ALA A 293 37.43 0.93 -10.21
N GLN A 294 38.08 0.94 -11.38
CA GLN A 294 39.34 1.67 -11.57
C GLN A 294 39.10 3.18 -11.70
N THR A 295 39.87 3.98 -10.96
CA THR A 295 39.75 5.46 -10.94
C THR A 295 40.03 6.13 -12.30
N LYS A 296 40.76 5.42 -13.19
CA LYS A 296 41.05 5.86 -14.55
C LYS A 296 39.91 5.62 -15.54
N ILE A 297 38.88 4.83 -15.19
CA ILE A 297 37.69 4.72 -16.04
C ILE A 297 36.86 6.02 -15.94
N LYS A 298 36.60 6.61 -17.10
CA LYS A 298 35.93 7.92 -17.23
C LYS A 298 34.52 7.82 -17.78
N LEU A 299 34.27 6.81 -18.62
CA LEU A 299 32.99 6.63 -19.31
C LEU A 299 32.74 5.14 -19.52
N PHE A 300 31.46 4.77 -19.47
CA PHE A 300 30.99 3.45 -19.87
C PHE A 300 29.98 3.55 -21.03
N ILE A 301 30.36 3.03 -22.20
CA ILE A 301 29.47 2.86 -23.34
C ILE A 301 28.77 1.51 -23.19
N THR A 302 27.44 1.53 -23.06
CA THR A 302 26.67 0.36 -22.63
C THR A 302 25.34 0.24 -23.35
N HIS A 303 24.83 -0.98 -23.46
CA HIS A 303 23.44 -1.24 -23.85
C HIS A 303 22.38 -0.84 -22.80
N ALA A 304 22.80 -0.38 -21.61
CA ALA A 304 21.93 0.02 -20.50
C ALA A 304 21.09 -1.10 -19.86
N GLY A 305 21.55 -2.36 -19.92
CA GLY A 305 20.98 -3.44 -19.10
C GLY A 305 21.10 -3.14 -17.60
N LEU A 306 20.14 -3.61 -16.80
CA LEU A 306 20.04 -3.23 -15.37
C LEU A 306 21.32 -3.49 -14.58
N LEU A 307 21.88 -4.70 -14.67
CA LEU A 307 23.07 -5.08 -13.91
C LEU A 307 24.25 -4.16 -14.21
N SER A 308 24.49 -3.87 -15.50
CA SER A 308 25.57 -2.99 -15.96
C SER A 308 25.34 -1.53 -15.55
N THR A 309 24.09 -1.08 -15.55
CA THR A 309 23.70 0.27 -15.09
C THR A 309 23.95 0.44 -13.59
N HIS A 310 23.65 -0.59 -12.80
CA HIS A 310 23.94 -0.62 -11.36
C HIS A 310 25.44 -0.61 -11.08
N GLU A 311 26.24 -1.41 -11.79
CA GLU A 311 27.71 -1.40 -11.65
C GLU A 311 28.30 -0.02 -11.96
N ALA A 312 27.86 0.61 -13.06
CA ALA A 312 28.29 1.97 -13.42
C ALA A 312 27.92 3.00 -12.35
N THR A 313 26.68 2.93 -11.85
CA THR A 313 26.20 3.82 -10.78
C THR A 313 26.98 3.60 -9.49
N TRP A 314 27.21 2.36 -9.09
CA TRP A 314 27.97 2.01 -7.89
C TRP A 314 29.39 2.56 -7.91
N HIS A 315 30.08 2.48 -9.06
CA HIS A 315 31.45 2.99 -9.22
C HIS A 315 31.53 4.48 -9.60
N GLY A 316 30.39 5.15 -9.77
CA GLY A 316 30.35 6.58 -10.08
C GLY A 316 30.82 6.91 -11.50
N VAL A 317 30.60 6.01 -12.46
CA VAL A 317 31.04 6.13 -13.87
C VAL A 317 29.86 6.53 -14.75
N PRO A 318 29.85 7.73 -15.38
CA PRO A 318 28.77 8.14 -16.26
C PRO A 318 28.71 7.29 -17.54
N MET A 319 27.59 7.34 -18.26
CA MET A 319 27.30 6.40 -19.34
C MET A 319 26.97 7.05 -20.69
N VAL A 320 27.24 6.32 -21.77
CA VAL A 320 26.61 6.53 -23.08
C VAL A 320 25.82 5.26 -23.39
N GLY A 321 24.50 5.39 -23.43
CA GLY A 321 23.57 4.27 -23.56
C GLY A 321 23.12 4.01 -24.99
N ILE A 322 23.03 2.72 -25.36
CA ILE A 322 22.58 2.22 -26.66
C ILE A 322 21.52 1.12 -26.43
N PRO A 323 20.23 1.46 -26.23
CA PRO A 323 19.22 0.47 -25.86
C PRO A 323 18.73 -0.30 -27.10
N PHE A 324 18.47 -1.60 -26.93
CA PHE A 324 18.00 -2.51 -28.00
C PHE A 324 16.70 -3.23 -27.64
N ILE A 325 16.56 -3.72 -26.41
CA ILE A 325 15.43 -4.58 -26.00
C ILE A 325 15.06 -4.40 -24.53
N ALA A 326 13.85 -4.86 -24.17
CA ALA A 326 13.38 -5.04 -22.80
C ALA A 326 13.54 -3.79 -21.91
N ASP A 327 14.15 -3.94 -20.74
CA ASP A 327 14.31 -2.92 -19.69
C ASP A 327 15.35 -1.83 -20.02
N GLN A 328 16.15 -2.03 -21.07
CA GLN A 328 17.26 -1.14 -21.43
C GLN A 328 16.80 0.29 -21.71
N TYR A 329 15.65 0.42 -22.37
CA TYR A 329 14.99 1.68 -22.69
C TYR A 329 14.69 2.49 -21.42
N ARG A 330 13.98 1.87 -20.47
CA ARG A 330 13.64 2.47 -19.18
C ARG A 330 14.86 2.79 -18.34
N ASN A 331 15.83 1.87 -18.26
CA ASN A 331 17.06 2.09 -17.47
C ASN A 331 17.87 3.28 -17.99
N LEU A 332 17.96 3.43 -19.31
CA LEU A 332 18.61 4.58 -19.92
C LEU A 332 17.84 5.86 -19.67
N GLU A 333 16.51 5.87 -19.85
CA GLU A 333 15.68 7.06 -19.62
C GLU A 333 15.88 7.62 -18.19
N LYS A 334 15.85 6.75 -17.17
CA LYS A 334 16.17 7.13 -15.77
C LYS A 334 17.56 7.76 -15.62
N SER A 335 18.52 7.31 -16.42
CA SER A 335 19.90 7.81 -16.38
C SER A 335 20.05 9.15 -17.11
N LEU A 336 19.25 9.39 -18.15
CA LEU A 336 19.15 10.68 -18.85
C LEU A 336 18.55 11.74 -17.92
N GLN A 337 17.42 11.43 -17.27
CA GLN A 337 16.74 12.35 -16.34
C GLN A 337 17.62 12.71 -15.14
N ALA A 338 18.39 11.74 -14.63
CA ALA A 338 19.38 12.00 -13.58
C ALA A 338 20.61 12.80 -14.07
N GLY A 339 20.73 13.06 -15.38
CA GLY A 339 21.84 13.79 -15.98
C GLY A 339 23.17 13.03 -15.89
N VAL A 340 23.15 11.70 -15.83
CA VAL A 340 24.35 10.85 -15.70
C VAL A 340 24.65 10.02 -16.96
N ALA A 341 23.84 10.17 -18.00
CA ALA A 341 24.03 9.48 -19.27
C ALA A 341 23.63 10.33 -20.48
N GLU A 342 24.04 9.87 -21.65
CA GLU A 342 23.55 10.32 -22.97
C GLU A 342 23.10 9.12 -23.81
N ARG A 343 22.18 9.35 -24.76
CA ARG A 343 21.62 8.31 -25.64
C ARG A 343 22.25 8.36 -27.04
N LEU A 344 22.63 7.19 -27.55
CA LEU A 344 22.89 6.98 -28.97
C LEU A 344 21.81 6.07 -29.58
N VAL A 345 21.23 6.50 -30.69
CA VAL A 345 20.26 5.71 -31.45
C VAL A 345 21.01 4.97 -32.55
N ILE A 346 21.23 3.66 -32.35
CA ILE A 346 22.12 2.85 -33.20
C ILE A 346 21.71 2.81 -34.68
N TRP A 347 20.42 3.01 -34.97
CA TRP A 347 19.85 2.95 -36.32
C TRP A 347 20.15 4.19 -37.17
N THR A 348 20.40 5.33 -36.52
CA THR A 348 20.60 6.64 -37.19
C THR A 348 21.92 7.28 -36.77
N VAL A 349 22.84 6.49 -36.20
CA VAL A 349 24.10 6.98 -35.65
C VAL A 349 25.09 7.30 -36.77
N SER A 350 25.94 8.30 -36.56
CA SER A 350 27.08 8.61 -37.41
C SER A 350 28.36 8.74 -36.57
N THR A 351 29.53 8.65 -37.19
CA THR A 351 30.84 8.88 -36.54
C THR A 351 30.84 10.21 -35.76
N ASP A 352 30.37 11.30 -36.37
CA ASP A 352 30.31 12.61 -35.72
C ASP A 352 29.37 12.63 -34.51
N LYS A 353 28.24 11.92 -34.59
CA LYS A 353 27.31 11.83 -33.46
C LYS A 353 27.92 11.03 -32.30
N ILE A 354 28.66 9.96 -32.58
CA ILE A 354 29.39 9.19 -31.57
C ILE A 354 30.43 10.08 -30.90
N VAL A 355 31.27 10.75 -31.69
CA VAL A 355 32.34 11.63 -31.20
C VAL A 355 31.77 12.76 -30.34
N SER A 356 30.79 13.50 -30.84
CA SER A 356 30.19 14.62 -30.10
C SER A 356 29.54 14.17 -28.79
N THR A 357 28.88 13.00 -28.78
CA THR A 357 28.24 12.46 -27.58
C THR A 357 29.26 11.99 -26.54
N ILE A 358 30.29 11.25 -26.95
CA ILE A 358 31.39 10.83 -26.06
C ILE A 358 32.10 12.06 -25.48
N ARG A 359 32.40 13.04 -26.35
CA ARG A 359 33.07 14.29 -25.95
C ARG A 359 32.25 15.06 -24.91
N LYS A 360 30.94 15.19 -25.13
CA LYS A 360 30.01 15.86 -24.18
C LYS A 360 30.12 15.26 -22.77
N VAL A 361 30.03 13.93 -22.64
CA VAL A 361 30.08 13.25 -21.33
C VAL A 361 31.46 13.33 -20.68
N LEU A 362 32.53 13.35 -21.47
CA LEU A 362 33.91 13.43 -20.96
C LEU A 362 34.35 14.85 -20.58
N GLU A 363 33.85 15.88 -21.25
CA GLU A 363 34.26 17.28 -21.05
C GLU A 363 33.37 18.04 -20.04
N ASP A 364 32.11 17.61 -19.83
CA ASP A 364 31.23 18.17 -18.80
C ASP A 364 31.36 17.38 -17.48
N ASP A 365 32.09 17.95 -16.52
CA ASP A 365 32.27 17.38 -15.18
C ASP A 365 30.94 17.16 -14.42
N GLY A 366 29.86 17.84 -14.82
CA GLY A 366 28.52 17.69 -14.26
C GLY A 366 28.02 16.25 -14.29
N TYR A 367 28.30 15.47 -15.35
CA TYR A 367 27.92 14.05 -15.41
C TYR A 367 28.60 13.25 -14.31
N ARG A 368 29.90 13.48 -14.09
CA ARG A 368 30.69 12.77 -13.08
C ARG A 368 30.30 13.20 -11.67
N VAL A 369 30.01 14.48 -11.45
CA VAL A 369 29.53 15.00 -10.15
C VAL A 369 28.19 14.37 -9.78
N ARG A 370 27.21 14.39 -10.70
CA ARG A 370 25.89 13.78 -10.47
C ARG A 370 25.98 12.26 -10.28
N MET A 371 26.81 11.57 -11.06
CA MET A 371 26.99 10.12 -10.93
C MET A 371 27.67 9.74 -9.62
N LYS A 372 28.62 10.53 -9.11
CA LYS A 372 29.19 10.35 -7.77
C LYS A 372 28.17 10.57 -6.66
N ALA A 373 27.31 11.58 -6.76
CA ALA A 373 26.22 11.78 -5.81
C ALA A 373 25.27 10.58 -5.80
N LYS A 374 24.94 10.04 -6.98
CA LYS A 374 24.10 8.85 -7.11
C LYS A 374 24.79 7.58 -6.57
N SER A 375 26.09 7.43 -6.81
CA SER A 375 26.93 6.38 -6.23
C SER A 375 26.88 6.40 -4.70
N ALA A 376 27.04 7.59 -4.09
CA ALA A 376 26.98 7.75 -2.64
C ALA A 376 25.63 7.28 -2.08
N LEU A 377 24.51 7.72 -2.68
CA LEU A 377 23.16 7.28 -2.29
C LEU A 377 22.92 5.78 -2.49
N PHE A 378 23.47 5.18 -3.55
CA PHE A 378 23.30 3.75 -3.79
C PHE A 378 24.12 2.88 -2.82
N ARG A 379 25.27 3.38 -2.39
CA ARG A 379 26.17 2.67 -1.45
C ARG A 379 25.77 2.85 0.00
N ASP A 380 25.06 3.92 0.34
CA ASP A 380 24.59 4.22 1.67
C ASP A 380 23.37 3.36 2.04
N GLN A 381 23.65 2.15 2.53
CA GLN A 381 22.64 1.17 2.94
C GLN A 381 23.04 0.59 4.31
N PRO A 382 22.07 0.28 5.20
CA PRO A 382 22.35 -0.25 6.53
C PRO A 382 23.06 -1.61 6.52
N GLU A 383 22.87 -2.39 5.44
CA GLU A 383 23.46 -3.70 5.24
C GLU A 383 23.76 -3.92 3.75
N LYS A 384 24.76 -4.76 3.43
CA LYS A 384 25.08 -5.10 2.04
C LYS A 384 23.93 -5.95 1.44
N PRO A 385 23.62 -5.80 0.13
CA PRO A 385 22.53 -6.55 -0.52
C PRO A 385 22.62 -8.08 -0.35
N LEU A 386 23.84 -8.64 -0.35
CA LEU A 386 24.06 -10.07 -0.12
C LEU A 386 23.66 -10.51 1.29
N GLU A 387 24.02 -9.74 2.32
CA GLU A 387 23.67 -10.07 3.71
C GLU A 387 22.16 -10.01 3.92
N ARG A 388 21.49 -9.00 3.35
CA ARG A 388 20.04 -8.89 3.34
C ARG A 388 19.38 -10.13 2.71
N ALA A 389 19.85 -10.54 1.52
CA ALA A 389 19.34 -11.72 0.84
C ALA A 389 19.50 -12.98 1.69
N LEU A 390 20.68 -13.17 2.29
CA LEU A 390 20.94 -14.32 3.15
C LEU A 390 20.02 -14.33 4.38
N TRP A 391 19.81 -13.18 5.03
CA TRP A 391 18.94 -13.09 6.21
C TRP A 391 17.49 -13.47 5.88
N TRP A 392 16.96 -13.00 4.74
CA TRP A 392 15.60 -13.33 4.32
C TRP A 392 15.45 -14.79 3.92
N ILE A 393 16.46 -15.40 3.27
CA ILE A 393 16.49 -16.84 3.03
C ILE A 393 16.48 -17.63 4.34
N ASP A 394 17.32 -17.22 5.30
CA ASP A 394 17.35 -17.83 6.64
C ASP A 394 16.01 -17.62 7.38
N TRP A 395 15.32 -16.50 7.15
CA TRP A 395 13.97 -16.25 7.68
C TRP A 395 12.93 -17.20 7.07
N CYS A 396 12.97 -17.41 5.75
CA CYS A 396 12.10 -18.35 5.05
C CYS A 396 12.22 -19.77 5.60
N LEU A 397 13.47 -20.19 5.83
CA LEU A 397 13.79 -21.51 6.38
C LEU A 397 13.30 -21.67 7.83
N ARG A 398 13.33 -20.61 8.63
CA ARG A 398 12.83 -20.60 10.01
C ARG A 398 11.30 -20.55 10.09
N HIS A 399 10.63 -19.99 9.08
CA HIS A 399 9.18 -19.75 9.10
C HIS A 399 8.50 -20.25 7.81
N PRO A 400 8.57 -21.56 7.51
CA PRO A 400 8.14 -22.12 6.23
C PRO A 400 6.64 -21.96 5.92
N ASN A 401 5.82 -21.66 6.93
CA ASN A 401 4.36 -21.54 6.83
C ASN A 401 3.85 -20.12 7.15
N ALA A 402 4.70 -19.09 7.12
CA ALA A 402 4.30 -17.74 7.47
C ALA A 402 3.40 -17.12 6.39
N GLU A 403 2.16 -16.78 6.78
CA GLU A 403 1.22 -16.08 5.89
C GLU A 403 1.13 -14.57 6.16
N THR A 404 1.67 -14.10 7.29
CA THR A 404 1.51 -12.72 7.77
C THR A 404 2.12 -11.65 6.87
N ILE A 405 3.12 -12.00 6.06
CA ILE A 405 3.78 -11.08 5.12
C ILE A 405 3.12 -11.07 3.72
N ARG A 406 2.13 -11.93 3.49
CA ARG A 406 1.49 -12.09 2.18
C ARG A 406 0.35 -11.09 2.01
N SER A 407 0.34 -10.39 0.89
CA SER A 407 -0.75 -9.46 0.57
C SER A 407 -2.06 -10.22 0.31
N PRO A 408 -3.21 -9.77 0.85
CA PRO A 408 -4.52 -10.36 0.53
C PRO A 408 -4.91 -10.15 -0.95
N THR A 409 -4.24 -9.23 -1.66
CA THR A 409 -4.55 -8.86 -3.05
C THR A 409 -4.35 -10.01 -4.03
N ILE A 410 -3.45 -10.96 -3.74
CA ILE A 410 -3.27 -12.21 -4.51
C ILE A 410 -4.61 -12.91 -4.75
N ARG A 411 -5.48 -12.95 -3.72
CA ARG A 411 -6.76 -13.66 -3.78
C ARG A 411 -7.89 -12.85 -4.43
N LEU A 412 -7.74 -11.53 -4.46
CA LEU A 412 -8.75 -10.62 -5.01
C LEU A 412 -8.59 -10.46 -6.52
N GLY A 413 -7.34 -10.52 -7.02
CA GLY A 413 -6.98 -10.16 -8.38
C GLY A 413 -6.98 -8.64 -8.58
N PRO A 414 -6.25 -8.13 -9.59
CA PRO A 414 -5.99 -6.69 -9.75
C PRO A 414 -7.24 -5.86 -10.01
N TRP A 415 -8.34 -6.46 -10.47
CA TRP A 415 -9.57 -5.73 -10.76
C TRP A 415 -10.47 -5.57 -9.53
N LYS A 416 -10.57 -6.59 -8.66
CA LYS A 416 -11.38 -6.48 -7.43
C LYS A 416 -10.71 -5.65 -6.35
N SER A 417 -9.38 -5.53 -6.41
CA SER A 417 -8.63 -4.67 -5.48
C SER A 417 -8.75 -3.18 -5.81
N GLU A 418 -9.16 -2.82 -7.04
CA GLU A 418 -9.24 -1.45 -7.54
C GLU A 418 -10.67 -0.92 -7.74
N LEU A 419 -11.67 -1.80 -7.80
CA LEU A 419 -13.06 -1.37 -7.93
C LEU A 419 -13.58 -0.77 -6.61
N PRO A 420 -14.15 0.45 -6.62
CA PRO A 420 -15.08 0.84 -5.57
C PRO A 420 -16.18 -0.22 -5.55
N SER A 421 -16.59 -0.65 -4.36
CA SER A 421 -17.56 -1.72 -4.23
C SER A 421 -18.98 -1.19 -4.54
N GLU A 422 -19.26 -0.96 -5.83
CA GLU A 422 -20.59 -0.62 -6.32
C GLU A 422 -21.57 -1.73 -5.89
N GLY A 423 -22.67 -1.33 -5.24
CA GLY A 423 -23.69 -2.25 -4.73
C GLY A 423 -23.44 -2.80 -3.32
N THR A 424 -22.42 -2.32 -2.60
CA THR A 424 -22.23 -2.62 -1.16
C THR A 424 -23.31 -1.93 -0.33
N ASN A 425 -24.00 -2.69 0.51
CA ASN A 425 -25.08 -2.23 1.36
C ASN A 425 -24.56 -1.88 2.76
N ILE A 426 -24.68 -0.62 3.17
CA ILE A 426 -24.28 -0.14 4.49
C ILE A 426 -25.54 0.15 5.32
N LEU A 427 -25.62 -0.43 6.52
CA LEU A 427 -26.67 -0.14 7.49
C LEU A 427 -26.18 0.92 8.48
N CYS A 428 -26.87 2.05 8.56
CA CYS A 428 -26.59 3.13 9.49
C CYS A 428 -27.65 3.15 10.60
N LEU A 429 -27.24 3.07 11.86
CA LEU A 429 -28.11 2.99 13.04
C LEU A 429 -27.93 4.25 13.90
N MET A 430 -28.81 5.23 13.73
CA MET A 430 -28.70 6.59 14.31
C MET A 430 -29.89 6.89 15.24
N SER A 431 -29.98 6.16 16.37
CA SER A 431 -31.13 6.24 17.28
C SER A 431 -31.11 7.42 18.25
N VAL A 432 -30.05 8.24 18.26
CA VAL A 432 -29.92 9.34 19.22
C VAL A 432 -30.93 10.44 18.92
N ALA A 433 -31.74 10.82 19.92
CA ALA A 433 -32.75 11.88 19.82
C ALA A 433 -32.13 13.30 19.81
N SER A 434 -31.13 13.54 18.97
CA SER A 434 -30.45 14.84 18.92
C SER A 434 -30.06 15.26 17.50
N TYR A 435 -30.62 16.38 17.06
CA TYR A 435 -30.42 16.86 15.70
C TYR A 435 -28.96 17.24 15.41
N SER A 436 -28.20 17.67 16.44
CA SER A 436 -26.77 17.92 16.30
C SER A 436 -25.98 16.65 15.98
N HIS A 437 -26.35 15.51 16.58
CA HIS A 437 -25.77 14.21 16.25
C HIS A 437 -26.07 13.83 14.80
N HIS A 438 -27.32 14.04 14.37
CA HIS A 438 -27.71 13.81 12.99
C HIS A 438 -26.91 14.69 12.01
N ILE A 439 -26.71 15.98 12.29
CA ILE A 439 -25.91 16.89 11.43
C ILE A 439 -24.50 16.33 11.19
N TRP A 440 -23.83 15.88 12.24
CA TRP A 440 -22.46 15.36 12.16
C TRP A 440 -22.43 14.04 11.39
N ASN A 441 -23.28 13.07 11.78
CA ASN A 441 -23.34 11.75 11.16
C ASN A 441 -23.77 11.82 9.69
N ARG A 442 -24.65 12.76 9.33
CA ARG A 442 -25.13 12.97 7.96
C ARG A 442 -23.98 13.25 7.00
N VAL A 443 -22.98 14.04 7.39
CA VAL A 443 -21.86 14.37 6.49
C VAL A 443 -21.12 13.10 6.09
N LEU A 444 -20.88 12.19 7.03
CA LEU A 444 -20.28 10.88 6.75
C LEU A 444 -21.18 10.05 5.82
N MET A 445 -22.47 9.93 6.14
CA MET A 445 -23.42 9.13 5.37
C MET A 445 -23.55 9.64 3.92
N GLU A 446 -23.63 10.95 3.73
CA GLU A 446 -23.70 11.57 2.40
C GLU A 446 -22.40 11.37 1.60
N ALA A 447 -21.24 11.46 2.25
CA ALA A 447 -19.96 11.20 1.61
C ALA A 447 -19.82 9.73 1.17
N LEU A 448 -20.36 8.78 1.95
CA LEU A 448 -20.43 7.37 1.58
C LEU A 448 -21.39 7.16 0.40
N ALA A 449 -22.60 7.72 0.45
CA ALA A 449 -23.54 7.62 -0.67
C ALA A 449 -22.96 8.19 -1.98
N ALA A 450 -22.23 9.32 -1.90
CA ALA A 450 -21.55 9.94 -3.04
C ALA A 450 -20.43 9.07 -3.64
N LYS A 451 -19.88 8.13 -2.86
CA LYS A 451 -18.90 7.12 -3.33
C LYS A 451 -19.55 5.88 -3.97
N GLY A 452 -20.89 5.84 -4.08
CA GLY A 452 -21.62 4.73 -4.72
C GLY A 452 -22.11 3.63 -3.78
N TYR A 453 -21.95 3.80 -2.46
CA TYR A 453 -22.49 2.86 -1.47
C TYR A 453 -24.02 3.00 -1.34
N ASN A 454 -24.73 1.89 -1.16
CA ASN A 454 -26.18 1.89 -0.91
C ASN A 454 -26.46 1.91 0.60
N LEU A 455 -26.96 3.03 1.12
CA LEU A 455 -27.18 3.23 2.56
C LEU A 455 -28.63 2.99 2.94
N THR A 456 -28.85 2.13 3.93
CA THR A 456 -30.11 2.05 4.69
C THR A 456 -29.91 2.69 6.05
N ILE A 457 -30.67 3.74 6.35
CA ILE A 457 -30.45 4.60 7.51
C ILE A 457 -31.66 4.51 8.43
N VAL A 458 -31.49 3.84 9.57
CA VAL A 458 -32.49 3.74 10.64
C VAL A 458 -32.20 4.86 11.64
N SER A 459 -33.00 5.92 11.65
CA SER A 459 -32.63 7.18 12.31
C SER A 459 -33.80 7.87 12.99
N ALA A 460 -33.54 8.53 14.13
CA ALA A 460 -34.48 9.44 14.79
C ALA A 460 -34.80 10.69 13.95
N ASP A 461 -33.88 11.06 13.05
CA ASP A 461 -33.99 12.22 12.16
C ASP A 461 -34.01 11.79 10.68
N VAL A 462 -34.73 12.55 9.85
CA VAL A 462 -34.84 12.33 8.39
C VAL A 462 -34.61 13.60 7.59
N GLU A 463 -34.00 13.44 6.42
CA GLU A 463 -33.77 14.55 5.49
C GLU A 463 -35.00 14.84 4.62
N LYS A 464 -35.31 16.13 4.44
CA LYS A 464 -36.42 16.58 3.58
C LYS A 464 -36.18 16.25 2.10
N VAL A 465 -34.92 16.22 1.68
CA VAL A 465 -34.50 15.89 0.31
C VAL A 465 -33.64 14.64 0.38
N GLN A 466 -34.17 13.52 -0.12
CA GLN A 466 -33.41 12.28 -0.17
C GLN A 466 -32.41 12.31 -1.33
N LYS A 467 -31.15 12.06 -1.03
CA LYS A 467 -30.08 11.91 -2.03
C LYS A 467 -30.12 10.49 -2.61
N VAL A 468 -29.58 10.33 -3.81
CA VAL A 468 -29.43 9.03 -4.47
C VAL A 468 -28.64 8.08 -3.56
N ASN A 469 -29.04 6.80 -3.53
CA ASN A 469 -28.44 5.73 -2.69
C ASN A 469 -28.60 5.89 -1.17
N MET A 470 -29.56 6.69 -0.69
CA MET A 470 -29.89 6.80 0.74
C MET A 470 -31.36 6.50 1.00
N THR A 471 -31.63 5.42 1.74
CA THR A 471 -32.99 5.02 2.16
C THR A 471 -33.16 5.24 3.66
N TYR A 472 -34.05 6.15 4.05
CA TYR A 472 -34.33 6.43 5.46
C TYR A 472 -35.49 5.59 6.02
N MET A 473 -35.32 5.12 7.25
CA MET A 473 -36.33 4.47 8.08
C MET A 473 -36.45 5.26 9.37
N HIS A 474 -37.49 6.09 9.44
CA HIS A 474 -37.69 7.07 10.51
C HIS A 474 -38.11 6.40 11.82
N LEU A 475 -37.41 6.68 12.91
CA LEU A 475 -37.78 6.28 14.27
C LEU A 475 -38.64 7.39 14.91
N GLU A 476 -39.88 7.53 14.41
CA GLU A 476 -40.70 8.71 14.60
C GLU A 476 -41.14 8.99 16.05
N GLU A 477 -41.11 8.00 16.94
CA GLU A 477 -41.50 8.16 18.35
C GLU A 477 -40.32 8.53 19.27
N THR A 478 -39.11 8.65 18.72
CA THR A 478 -37.87 8.77 19.52
C THR A 478 -37.78 10.10 20.26
N TYR A 479 -38.06 11.23 19.60
CA TYR A 479 -38.07 12.56 20.24
C TYR A 479 -39.24 12.72 21.20
N GLN A 480 -40.42 12.20 20.84
CA GLN A 480 -41.61 12.30 21.69
C GLN A 480 -41.38 11.61 23.03
N ALA A 481 -40.75 10.43 23.04
CA ALA A 481 -40.47 9.68 24.25
C ALA A 481 -39.55 10.41 25.25
N VAL A 482 -38.75 11.36 24.76
CA VAL A 482 -37.75 12.11 25.54
C VAL A 482 -38.27 13.48 25.99
N HIS A 483 -39.16 14.11 25.22
CA HIS A 483 -39.64 15.47 25.49
C HIS A 483 -41.08 15.53 26.02
N GLU A 484 -41.85 14.44 25.95
CA GLU A 484 -43.26 14.42 26.34
C GLU A 484 -43.59 13.21 27.25
N GLY A 485 -44.51 13.41 28.19
CA GLY A 485 -45.00 12.35 29.10
C GLY A 485 -44.16 12.15 30.37
N ASP A 486 -44.36 11.03 31.07
CA ASP A 486 -43.75 10.73 32.38
C ASP A 486 -42.22 10.53 32.35
N SER A 487 -41.64 10.43 31.14
CA SER A 487 -40.20 10.29 30.90
C SER A 487 -39.57 11.56 30.32
N ALA A 488 -40.33 12.67 30.29
CA ALA A 488 -39.84 13.95 29.80
C ALA A 488 -38.70 14.45 30.69
N ILE A 489 -37.61 14.88 30.06
CA ILE A 489 -36.43 15.38 30.76
C ILE A 489 -36.31 16.88 30.50
N ASP A 490 -36.33 17.67 31.58
CA ASP A 490 -36.06 19.10 31.52
C ASP A 490 -34.55 19.35 31.58
N LEU A 491 -33.98 19.76 30.44
CA LEU A 491 -32.56 20.03 30.30
C LEU A 491 -32.08 21.24 31.11
N PHE A 492 -32.98 22.19 31.44
CA PHE A 492 -32.66 23.32 32.32
C PHE A 492 -32.60 22.89 33.78
N GLU A 493 -33.47 21.98 34.21
CA GLU A 493 -33.39 21.40 35.56
C GLU A 493 -32.14 20.53 35.70
N MET A 494 -31.79 19.73 34.68
CA MET A 494 -30.54 18.96 34.64
C MET A 494 -29.30 19.81 34.87
N ALA A 495 -29.26 21.04 34.36
CA ALA A 495 -28.13 21.94 34.54
C ALA A 495 -27.93 22.39 36.01
N GLN A 496 -28.94 22.20 36.86
CA GLN A 496 -28.92 22.51 38.30
C GLN A 496 -28.74 21.25 39.16
N GLU A 497 -28.75 20.06 38.56
CA GLU A 497 -28.57 18.80 39.27
C GLU A 497 -27.14 18.64 39.79
N GLY A 498 -27.00 17.94 40.92
CA GLY A 498 -25.68 17.46 41.36
C GLY A 498 -25.09 16.46 40.38
N LEU A 499 -23.76 16.34 40.37
CA LEU A 499 -22.98 15.55 39.39
C LEU A 499 -23.49 14.13 39.15
N VAL A 500 -23.76 13.38 40.23
CA VAL A 500 -24.26 12.01 40.14
C VAL A 500 -25.67 11.97 39.57
N LYS A 501 -26.54 12.91 39.95
CA LYS A 501 -27.91 12.95 39.44
C LYS A 501 -27.92 13.31 37.95
N SER A 502 -27.10 14.26 37.52
CA SER A 502 -26.93 14.60 36.10
C SER A 502 -26.45 13.41 35.27
N MET A 503 -25.49 12.62 35.79
CA MET A 503 -25.04 11.36 35.17
C MET A 503 -26.18 10.35 35.05
N LEU A 504 -27.01 10.16 36.09
CA LEU A 504 -28.15 9.25 36.05
C LEU A 504 -29.21 9.70 35.03
N THR A 505 -29.54 10.99 35.02
CA THR A 505 -30.51 11.58 34.09
C THR A 505 -30.04 11.43 32.63
N PHE A 506 -28.72 11.45 32.37
CA PHE A 506 -28.16 11.15 31.05
C PHE A 506 -28.46 9.72 30.58
N TYR A 507 -28.46 8.73 31.47
CA TYR A 507 -28.86 7.37 31.14
C TYR A 507 -30.39 7.21 31.02
N ASP A 508 -31.17 7.93 31.83
CA ASP A 508 -32.63 7.97 31.72
C ASP A 508 -33.05 8.49 30.32
N TYR A 509 -32.33 9.51 29.81
CA TYR A 509 -32.49 10.01 28.45
C TYR A 509 -32.28 8.90 27.40
N GLY A 510 -31.20 8.13 27.56
CA GLY A 510 -30.91 6.98 26.68
C GLY A 510 -32.01 5.90 26.74
N MET A 511 -32.52 5.59 27.93
CA MET A 511 -33.62 4.62 28.11
C MET A 511 -34.91 5.08 27.44
N ALA A 512 -35.28 6.35 27.63
CA ALA A 512 -36.47 6.96 27.04
C ALA A 512 -36.37 6.99 25.50
N SER A 513 -35.23 7.45 24.97
CA SER A 513 -34.94 7.45 23.53
C SER A 513 -35.03 6.04 22.93
N CYS A 514 -34.49 5.03 23.63
CA CYS A 514 -34.61 3.64 23.20
C CYS A 514 -36.07 3.16 23.21
N GLY A 515 -36.87 3.56 24.20
CA GLY A 515 -38.29 3.23 24.28
C GLY A 515 -39.07 3.70 23.07
N GLY A 516 -38.85 4.95 22.64
CA GLY A 516 -39.45 5.49 21.42
C GLY A 516 -38.95 4.77 20.16
N SER A 517 -37.64 4.53 20.07
CA SER A 517 -37.04 3.81 18.94
C SER A 517 -37.66 2.42 18.74
N LEU A 518 -37.92 1.68 19.83
CA LEU A 518 -38.45 0.32 19.78
C LEU A 518 -39.94 0.24 19.39
N ARG A 519 -40.72 1.32 19.55
CA ARG A 519 -42.14 1.38 19.17
C ARG A 519 -42.38 1.86 17.74
N SER A 520 -41.42 2.62 17.21
CA SER A 520 -41.48 3.29 15.91
C SER A 520 -41.74 2.35 14.73
N LYS A 521 -42.44 2.85 13.70
CA LYS A 521 -42.71 2.12 12.45
C LYS A 521 -41.44 1.90 11.64
N GLY A 522 -40.46 2.80 11.68
CA GLY A 522 -39.18 2.61 11.00
C GLY A 522 -38.44 1.33 11.44
N LEU A 523 -38.50 1.00 12.75
CA LEU A 523 -37.95 -0.25 13.24
C LEU A 523 -38.70 -1.47 12.66
N LYS A 524 -40.04 -1.40 12.57
CA LYS A 524 -40.84 -2.47 11.96
C LYS A 524 -40.51 -2.64 10.47
N GLN A 525 -40.21 -1.56 9.76
CA GLN A 525 -39.83 -1.56 8.35
C GLN A 525 -38.48 -2.25 8.10
N ILE A 526 -37.44 -1.98 8.90
CA ILE A 526 -36.17 -2.72 8.76
C ILE A 526 -36.32 -4.19 9.17
N LEU A 527 -37.15 -4.47 10.17
CA LEU A 527 -37.39 -5.84 10.64
C LEU A 527 -38.10 -6.70 9.59
N SER A 528 -38.87 -6.11 8.68
CA SER A 528 -39.51 -6.83 7.57
C SER A 528 -38.57 -7.20 6.42
N TYR A 529 -37.30 -6.76 6.46
CA TYR A 529 -36.33 -7.21 5.45
C TYR A 529 -36.13 -8.74 5.52
N PRO A 530 -35.93 -9.40 4.35
CA PRO A 530 -35.69 -10.83 4.29
C PRO A 530 -34.52 -11.27 5.17
N ASN A 531 -34.61 -12.47 5.75
CA ASN A 531 -33.55 -12.99 6.64
C ASN A 531 -32.23 -13.31 5.91
N ASP A 532 -32.31 -13.52 4.59
CA ASP A 532 -31.18 -13.72 3.70
C ASP A 532 -30.59 -12.41 3.17
N PHE A 533 -31.25 -11.26 3.37
CA PHE A 533 -30.68 -9.96 3.03
C PHE A 533 -29.42 -9.70 3.88
N LYS A 534 -28.35 -9.20 3.25
CA LYS A 534 -27.07 -8.93 3.89
C LYS A 534 -26.67 -7.48 3.73
N PHE A 535 -26.19 -6.92 4.84
CA PHE A 535 -25.39 -5.70 4.83
C PHE A 535 -23.92 -6.08 4.92
N ASP A 536 -23.07 -5.30 4.28
CA ASP A 536 -21.63 -5.51 4.25
C ASP A 536 -20.91 -4.76 5.39
N LEU A 537 -21.57 -3.74 5.94
CA LEU A 537 -21.06 -2.90 7.03
C LEU A 537 -22.22 -2.34 7.87
N VAL A 538 -22.01 -2.21 9.18
CA VAL A 538 -22.89 -1.46 10.08
C VAL A 538 -22.13 -0.26 10.67
N LEU A 539 -22.69 0.93 10.50
CA LEU A 539 -22.31 2.16 11.22
C LEU A 539 -23.37 2.44 12.28
N TYR A 540 -22.98 2.74 13.51
CA TYR A 540 -23.97 3.07 14.55
C TYR A 540 -23.52 4.21 15.46
N ASP A 541 -24.44 5.09 15.82
CA ASP A 541 -24.21 6.09 16.85
C ASP A 541 -24.22 5.41 18.23
N PHE A 542 -23.06 5.36 18.90
CA PHE A 542 -22.92 4.64 20.16
C PHE A 542 -23.16 5.50 21.41
N THR A 543 -23.52 6.77 21.26
CA THR A 543 -23.60 7.74 22.36
C THR A 543 -24.51 7.29 23.52
N PHE A 544 -25.68 6.73 23.24
CA PHE A 544 -26.59 6.20 24.26
C PHE A 544 -26.68 4.67 24.21
N GLY A 545 -25.58 4.02 23.84
CA GLY A 545 -25.46 2.58 23.88
C GLY A 545 -26.32 1.84 22.83
N PRO A 546 -26.33 0.51 22.91
CA PRO A 546 -26.60 -0.35 21.76
C PRO A 546 -28.09 -0.61 21.48
N CYS A 547 -28.99 0.36 21.72
CA CYS A 547 -30.45 0.16 21.70
C CYS A 547 -30.96 -0.66 20.50
N ILE A 548 -30.49 -0.34 19.29
CA ILE A 548 -30.91 -1.00 18.05
C ILE A 548 -29.87 -1.95 17.45
N LEU A 549 -28.80 -2.31 18.19
CA LEU A 549 -27.81 -3.30 17.75
C LEU A 549 -28.38 -4.73 17.63
N GLY A 550 -29.61 -4.98 18.08
CA GLY A 550 -30.35 -6.18 17.70
C GLY A 550 -30.43 -6.38 16.18
N LEU A 551 -30.44 -5.29 15.39
CA LEU A 551 -30.40 -5.33 13.93
C LEU A 551 -29.04 -5.83 13.40
N PHE A 552 -27.93 -5.45 14.03
CA PHE A 552 -26.61 -5.98 13.70
C PHE A 552 -26.57 -7.51 13.88
N HIS A 553 -27.21 -8.05 14.92
CA HIS A 553 -27.36 -9.50 15.06
C HIS A 553 -28.30 -10.11 14.00
N LYS A 554 -29.47 -9.50 13.75
CA LYS A 554 -30.43 -9.98 12.72
C LYS A 554 -29.77 -10.17 11.35
N PHE A 555 -28.90 -9.25 10.94
CA PHE A 555 -28.26 -9.28 9.62
C PHE A 555 -26.94 -10.08 9.56
N GLY A 556 -26.64 -10.88 10.58
CA GLY A 556 -25.51 -11.81 10.55
C GLY A 556 -24.19 -11.22 11.00
N GLN A 557 -24.21 -10.09 11.71
CA GLN A 557 -23.05 -9.45 12.34
C GLN A 557 -21.93 -9.07 11.36
N PRO A 558 -22.23 -8.28 10.30
CA PRO A 558 -21.18 -7.74 9.43
C PRO A 558 -20.24 -6.80 10.20
N PRO A 559 -19.07 -6.42 9.67
CA PRO A 559 -18.17 -5.46 10.30
C PRO A 559 -18.91 -4.26 10.94
N LEU A 560 -18.61 -3.96 12.22
CA LEU A 560 -19.30 -2.95 13.03
C LEU A 560 -18.36 -1.79 13.34
N ILE A 561 -18.78 -0.56 13.03
CA ILE A 561 -18.05 0.68 13.29
C ILE A 561 -18.90 1.61 14.13
N GLY A 562 -18.36 2.09 15.25
CA GLY A 562 -19.00 3.08 16.10
C GLY A 562 -18.74 4.50 15.60
N VAL A 563 -19.77 5.34 15.62
CA VAL A 563 -19.64 6.78 15.41
C VAL A 563 -20.24 7.54 16.59
N SER A 564 -19.71 8.70 16.91
CA SER A 564 -20.28 9.57 17.93
C SER A 564 -19.99 11.01 17.58
N ALA A 565 -21.06 11.81 17.49
CA ALA A 565 -20.95 13.27 17.38
C ALA A 565 -20.56 13.93 18.72
N PHE A 566 -20.55 13.15 19.80
CA PHE A 566 -19.97 13.54 21.07
C PHE A 566 -18.44 13.47 21.00
N ASN A 567 -17.77 14.01 22.02
CA ASN A 567 -16.32 13.88 22.19
C ASN A 567 -15.95 12.39 22.46
N ASN A 568 -14.92 12.11 23.26
CA ASN A 568 -14.59 10.76 23.66
C ASN A 568 -15.20 10.38 25.03
N PRO A 569 -16.42 9.81 25.09
CA PRO A 569 -17.06 9.47 26.34
C PRO A 569 -16.32 8.34 27.10
N PRO A 570 -16.55 8.21 28.43
CA PRO A 570 -15.92 7.16 29.25
C PRO A 570 -16.19 5.75 28.74
N TYR A 571 -17.43 5.49 28.29
CA TYR A 571 -17.85 4.18 27.81
C TYR A 571 -17.28 3.79 26.44
N THR A 572 -16.50 4.64 25.77
CA THR A 572 -15.75 4.23 24.57
C THR A 572 -14.82 3.04 24.86
N ASP A 573 -14.25 3.00 26.07
CA ASP A 573 -13.36 1.92 26.51
C ASP A 573 -14.08 0.56 26.52
N ASP A 574 -15.40 0.54 26.76
CA ASP A 574 -16.22 -0.69 26.76
C ASP A 574 -16.43 -1.26 25.34
N LEU A 575 -16.21 -0.44 24.30
CA LEU A 575 -16.43 -0.85 22.90
C LEU A 575 -15.16 -1.38 22.25
N ILE A 576 -14.05 -0.67 22.45
CA ILE A 576 -12.81 -0.88 21.69
C ILE A 576 -11.60 -1.19 22.58
N GLY A 577 -11.80 -1.28 23.89
CA GLY A 577 -10.74 -1.35 24.88
C GLY A 577 -10.06 0.01 25.10
N GLY A 578 -9.29 0.13 26.17
CA GLY A 578 -8.62 1.37 26.52
C GLY A 578 -8.60 1.61 28.01
N HIS A 579 -8.07 2.78 28.39
CA HIS A 579 -8.07 3.26 29.77
C HIS A 579 -8.22 4.78 29.80
N LYS A 580 -9.28 5.27 30.44
CA LYS A 580 -9.35 6.64 30.96
C LYS A 580 -8.51 6.76 32.23
N TYR A 581 -7.83 7.90 32.38
CA TYR A 581 -6.99 8.22 33.54
C TYR A 581 -7.63 9.37 34.36
N PRO A 582 -8.43 9.06 35.40
CA PRO A 582 -9.12 10.07 36.21
C PRO A 582 -8.18 11.03 36.96
N ALA A 583 -6.88 10.74 36.98
CA ALA A 583 -5.90 11.62 37.62
C ALA A 583 -5.69 12.95 36.88
N TYR A 584 -6.00 13.02 35.58
CA TYR A 584 -5.79 14.23 34.77
C TYR A 584 -6.82 14.41 33.64
N ILE A 585 -7.67 13.41 33.38
CA ILE A 585 -8.79 13.53 32.45
C ILE A 585 -10.06 13.76 33.27
N PRO A 586 -10.66 14.96 33.26
CA PRO A 586 -11.90 15.22 33.96
C PRO A 586 -13.08 14.50 33.28
N TYR A 587 -13.98 13.96 34.08
CA TYR A 587 -15.26 13.43 33.62
C TYR A 587 -16.07 14.55 32.97
N TYR A 588 -16.77 14.27 31.86
CA TYR A 588 -17.32 15.30 30.97
C TYR A 588 -18.40 16.20 31.60
N THR A 589 -18.97 15.82 32.76
CA THR A 589 -19.92 16.66 33.51
C THR A 589 -19.24 17.57 34.55
N LEU A 590 -17.92 17.46 34.74
CA LEU A 590 -17.15 18.26 35.70
C LEU A 590 -16.60 19.53 35.04
N ASN A 591 -16.62 20.64 35.79
CA ASN A 591 -16.01 21.90 35.39
C ASN A 591 -14.50 21.95 35.74
N TYR A 592 -13.78 20.86 35.51
CA TYR A 592 -12.35 20.73 35.85
C TYR A 592 -11.47 20.82 34.60
N GLY A 593 -10.25 21.33 34.77
CA GLY A 593 -9.18 21.22 33.78
C GLY A 593 -8.26 20.02 34.06
N SER A 594 -7.18 19.88 33.30
CA SER A 594 -6.16 18.84 33.55
C SER A 594 -5.38 19.06 34.85
N ASP A 595 -5.28 20.31 35.32
CA ASP A 595 -4.63 20.66 36.59
C ASP A 595 -5.60 20.54 37.77
N MET A 596 -5.92 19.30 38.15
CA MET A 596 -6.77 19.00 39.31
C MET A 596 -5.96 18.89 40.61
N THR A 597 -6.50 19.48 41.68
CA THR A 597 -6.05 19.21 43.06
C THR A 597 -6.31 17.75 43.46
N PHE A 598 -5.68 17.28 44.54
CA PHE A 598 -5.89 15.92 45.03
C PHE A 598 -7.37 15.58 45.28
N LEU A 599 -8.14 16.49 45.89
CA LEU A 599 -9.56 16.25 46.16
C LEU A 599 -10.39 16.22 44.87
N GLN A 600 -10.10 17.09 43.90
CA GLN A 600 -10.75 17.06 42.59
C GLN A 600 -10.45 15.76 41.83
N ARG A 601 -9.22 15.23 41.92
CA ARG A 601 -8.88 13.92 41.33
C ARG A 601 -9.64 12.78 42.00
N LEU A 602 -9.82 12.85 43.33
CA LEU A 602 -10.57 11.85 44.08
C LEU A 602 -12.05 11.86 43.71
N GLU A 603 -12.66 13.05 43.62
CA GLU A 603 -14.05 13.22 43.16
C GLU A 603 -14.22 12.75 41.72
N ASN A 604 -13.29 13.13 40.83
CA ASN A 604 -13.29 12.67 39.45
C ASN A 604 -13.20 11.14 39.33
N ALA A 605 -12.26 10.52 40.04
CA ALA A 605 -12.13 9.07 40.08
C ALA A 605 -13.39 8.37 40.63
N PHE A 606 -14.03 8.97 41.63
CA PHE A 606 -15.31 8.47 42.15
C PHE A 606 -16.42 8.51 41.10
N ILE A 607 -16.56 9.62 40.35
CA ILE A 607 -17.57 9.73 39.30
C ILE A 607 -17.33 8.72 38.17
N TYR A 608 -16.08 8.54 37.71
CA TYR A 608 -15.74 7.48 36.75
C TYR A 608 -16.12 6.08 37.24
N ALA A 609 -15.84 5.77 38.51
CA ALA A 609 -16.19 4.48 39.09
C ALA A 609 -17.71 4.29 39.24
N ALA A 610 -18.42 5.35 39.63
CA ALA A 610 -19.88 5.35 39.76
C ALA A 610 -20.56 5.17 38.40
N ASP A 611 -20.10 5.87 37.36
CA ASP A 611 -20.56 5.74 35.98
C ASP A 611 -20.36 4.32 35.47
N TYR A 612 -19.14 3.78 35.59
CA TYR A 612 -18.83 2.41 35.17
C TYR A 612 -19.73 1.38 35.87
N PHE A 613 -19.91 1.51 37.19
CA PHE A 613 -20.75 0.60 37.97
C PHE A 613 -22.22 0.70 37.54
N TYR A 614 -22.75 1.92 37.44
CA TYR A 614 -24.14 2.13 37.03
C TYR A 614 -24.38 1.62 35.60
N ARG A 615 -23.48 1.93 34.68
CA ARG A 615 -23.57 1.49 33.28
C ARG A 615 -23.59 -0.03 33.16
N THR A 616 -22.61 -0.69 33.81
CA THR A 616 -22.38 -2.13 33.69
C THR A 616 -23.47 -2.94 34.39
N PHE A 617 -23.86 -2.55 35.60
CA PHE A 617 -24.71 -3.38 36.46
C PHE A 617 -26.18 -2.96 36.48
N VAL A 618 -26.51 -1.74 36.04
CA VAL A 618 -27.88 -1.22 36.07
C VAL A 618 -28.39 -0.90 34.66
N TYR A 619 -27.73 0.02 33.96
CA TYR A 619 -28.20 0.54 32.68
C TYR A 619 -28.20 -0.52 31.57
N LEU A 620 -27.07 -1.18 31.28
CA LEU A 620 -27.00 -2.16 30.20
C LEU A 620 -27.94 -3.37 30.43
N PRO A 621 -28.06 -3.94 31.65
CA PRO A 621 -29.08 -4.96 31.93
C PRO A 621 -30.53 -4.47 31.76
N ALA A 622 -30.85 -3.25 32.18
CA ALA A 622 -32.17 -2.66 31.99
C ALA A 622 -32.49 -2.46 30.49
N LEU A 623 -31.52 -1.96 29.73
CA LEU A 623 -31.60 -1.79 28.29
C LEU A 623 -31.81 -3.14 27.57
N ASP A 624 -31.05 -4.17 27.94
CA ASP A 624 -31.19 -5.54 27.40
C ASP A 624 -32.60 -6.08 27.65
N ASN A 625 -33.13 -5.93 28.86
CA ASN A 625 -34.49 -6.36 29.21
C ASN A 625 -35.57 -5.65 28.39
N GLN A 626 -35.39 -4.35 28.12
CA GLN A 626 -36.31 -3.57 27.30
C GLN A 626 -36.27 -4.01 25.83
N ILE A 627 -35.08 -4.23 25.27
CA ILE A 627 -34.89 -4.69 23.89
C ILE A 627 -35.50 -6.09 23.68
N ARG A 628 -35.34 -6.99 24.66
CA ARG A 628 -35.89 -8.36 24.60
C ARG A 628 -37.42 -8.42 24.55
N GLN A 629 -38.12 -7.32 24.86
CA GLN A 629 -39.58 -7.23 24.67
C GLN A 629 -39.97 -7.26 23.19
N ILE A 630 -39.04 -6.92 22.28
CA ILE A 630 -39.28 -7.03 20.84
C ILE A 630 -39.11 -8.50 20.42
N PRO A 631 -40.12 -9.14 19.81
CA PRO A 631 -40.04 -10.56 19.45
C PRO A 631 -38.85 -10.91 18.55
N ALA A 632 -38.42 -9.99 17.69
CA ALA A 632 -37.25 -10.17 16.82
C ALA A 632 -35.91 -10.18 17.59
N PHE A 633 -35.89 -9.64 18.81
CA PHE A 633 -34.69 -9.48 19.62
C PHE A 633 -34.68 -10.35 20.90
N ASN A 634 -35.73 -11.11 21.19
CA ASN A 634 -35.80 -11.89 22.43
C ASN A 634 -34.68 -12.95 22.59
N LYS A 635 -34.08 -13.42 21.49
CA LYS A 635 -33.06 -14.47 21.45
C LYS A 635 -31.65 -13.96 21.11
N ILE A 636 -31.41 -12.65 21.05
CA ILE A 636 -30.06 -12.13 20.76
C ILE A 636 -29.11 -12.35 21.95
N PRO A 637 -27.78 -12.42 21.71
CA PRO A 637 -26.79 -12.32 22.77
C PRO A 637 -26.99 -11.06 23.63
N TYR A 638 -26.45 -11.05 24.85
CA TYR A 638 -26.53 -9.87 25.71
C TYR A 638 -26.11 -8.60 24.96
N ILE A 639 -26.92 -7.54 25.02
CA ILE A 639 -26.72 -6.35 24.18
C ILE A 639 -25.34 -5.70 24.41
N GLY A 640 -24.84 -5.74 25.65
CA GLY A 640 -23.49 -5.25 25.98
C GLY A 640 -22.37 -6.04 25.28
N SER A 641 -22.56 -7.33 25.00
CA SER A 641 -21.58 -8.14 24.26
C SER A 641 -21.58 -7.85 22.75
N LEU A 642 -22.64 -7.23 22.23
CA LEU A 642 -22.70 -6.86 20.81
C LEU A 642 -21.89 -5.60 20.52
N GLN A 643 -21.86 -4.62 21.43
CA GLN A 643 -21.04 -3.40 21.27
C GLN A 643 -19.53 -3.70 21.37
N GLU A 644 -19.11 -4.74 22.09
CA GLU A 644 -17.70 -5.21 22.15
C GLU A 644 -17.18 -5.72 20.80
N LYS A 645 -18.08 -5.98 19.83
CA LYS A 645 -17.69 -6.38 18.46
C LYS A 645 -17.33 -5.19 17.56
N THR A 646 -17.35 -3.97 18.12
CA THR A 646 -16.96 -2.75 17.39
C THR A 646 -15.48 -2.80 17.05
N MET A 647 -15.15 -2.67 15.77
CA MET A 647 -13.76 -2.77 15.30
C MET A 647 -12.95 -1.52 15.64
N PHE A 648 -13.56 -0.35 15.42
CA PHE A 648 -13.00 0.96 15.75
C PHE A 648 -14.14 1.96 15.89
N VAL A 649 -13.85 3.10 16.52
CA VAL A 649 -14.80 4.22 16.64
C VAL A 649 -14.28 5.48 15.98
N MET A 650 -15.21 6.31 15.49
CA MET A 650 -14.96 7.70 15.10
C MET A 650 -15.68 8.62 16.08
N VAL A 651 -14.93 9.51 16.72
CA VAL A 651 -15.45 10.49 17.69
C VAL A 651 -15.23 11.90 17.20
N ASN A 652 -16.15 12.82 17.53
CA ASN A 652 -16.05 14.23 17.21
C ASN A 652 -15.08 14.93 18.18
N SER A 653 -13.80 14.59 18.06
CA SER A 653 -12.69 15.09 18.86
C SER A 653 -11.59 15.62 17.95
N HIS A 654 -10.84 16.63 18.41
CA HIS A 654 -9.63 17.10 17.75
C HIS A 654 -8.61 17.58 18.80
N HIS A 655 -7.37 17.09 18.67
CA HIS A 655 -6.24 17.39 19.57
C HIS A 655 -5.94 18.90 19.80
N SER A 656 -6.44 19.80 18.96
CA SER A 656 -6.25 21.25 19.13
C SER A 656 -7.24 21.91 20.09
N VAL A 657 -8.37 21.24 20.40
CA VAL A 657 -9.43 21.77 21.27
C VAL A 657 -9.68 20.90 22.49
N ASP A 658 -9.39 19.61 22.40
CA ASP A 658 -9.57 18.66 23.48
C ASP A 658 -8.36 18.55 24.40
N LEU A 659 -8.59 18.09 25.63
CA LEU A 659 -7.51 17.76 26.55
C LEU A 659 -6.66 16.60 26.00
N PRO A 660 -5.34 16.62 26.21
CA PRO A 660 -4.49 15.51 25.82
C PRO A 660 -4.85 14.27 26.63
N GLU A 661 -5.35 13.24 25.95
CA GLU A 661 -5.62 11.93 26.52
C GLU A 661 -5.03 10.80 25.68
N PRO A 662 -4.62 9.68 26.29
CA PRO A 662 -4.18 8.50 25.58
C PRO A 662 -5.37 7.81 24.93
N THR A 663 -5.22 7.46 23.65
CA THR A 663 -6.27 6.83 22.86
C THR A 663 -5.73 5.55 22.23
N PRO A 664 -6.53 4.48 22.15
CA PRO A 664 -6.10 3.26 21.48
C PRO A 664 -6.09 3.48 19.94
N GLN A 665 -5.32 2.68 19.21
CA GLN A 665 -5.14 2.87 17.76
C GLN A 665 -6.43 2.68 16.94
N ASN A 666 -7.41 1.95 17.49
CA ASN A 666 -8.74 1.75 16.95
C ASN A 666 -9.72 2.87 17.37
N MET A 667 -9.22 4.05 17.74
CA MET A 667 -10.01 5.26 17.93
C MET A 667 -9.55 6.35 16.95
N VAL A 668 -10.47 6.83 16.12
CA VAL A 668 -10.21 7.86 15.12
C VAL A 668 -10.87 9.17 15.53
N GLN A 669 -10.07 10.23 15.69
CA GLN A 669 -10.55 11.58 15.98
C GLN A 669 -10.97 12.28 14.68
N VAL A 670 -12.27 12.58 14.54
CA VAL A 670 -12.85 13.20 13.34
C VAL A 670 -13.59 14.50 13.73
N GLY A 671 -12.87 15.41 14.37
CA GLY A 671 -13.40 16.71 14.76
C GLY A 671 -13.76 17.61 13.57
N GLY A 672 -14.90 18.29 13.67
CA GLY A 672 -15.30 19.32 12.69
C GLY A 672 -15.95 18.80 11.42
N LEU A 673 -16.41 17.53 11.40
CA LEU A 673 -17.06 16.94 10.24
C LEU A 673 -18.29 17.74 9.75
N GLN A 674 -19.02 18.37 10.67
CA GLN A 674 -20.15 19.24 10.41
C GLN A 674 -19.78 20.59 9.76
N ILE A 675 -18.49 20.97 9.74
CA ILE A 675 -18.02 22.25 9.20
C ILE A 675 -17.91 22.13 7.68
N MET A 676 -19.00 22.51 7.01
CA MET A 676 -19.10 22.52 5.54
C MET A 676 -18.85 23.93 4.99
N ASN A 677 -18.60 24.03 3.67
CA ASN A 677 -18.50 25.32 3.00
C ASN A 677 -19.75 26.17 3.28
N PRO A 678 -19.59 27.42 3.77
CA PRO A 678 -20.72 28.25 4.16
C PRO A 678 -21.58 28.58 2.94
N LYS A 679 -22.90 28.46 3.09
CA LYS A 679 -23.86 28.96 2.10
C LYS A 679 -23.95 30.49 2.23
N PRO A 680 -24.26 31.22 1.14
CA PRO A 680 -24.57 32.64 1.23
C PRO A 680 -25.71 32.89 2.24
N LEU A 681 -25.54 33.91 3.08
CA LEU A 681 -26.58 34.32 4.03
C LEU A 681 -27.78 34.91 3.27
N PRO A 682 -29.02 34.73 3.79
CA PRO A 682 -30.16 35.52 3.35
C PRO A 682 -29.87 37.02 3.40
N GLU A 683 -30.35 37.76 2.41
CA GLU A 683 -30.01 39.17 2.21
C GLU A 683 -30.44 40.08 3.37
N ASP A 684 -31.56 39.76 4.01
CA ASP A 684 -32.08 40.42 5.21
C ASP A 684 -31.17 40.22 6.42
N ILE A 685 -30.73 38.97 6.67
CA ILE A 685 -29.79 38.65 7.75
C ILE A 685 -28.44 39.31 7.49
N LYS A 686 -27.96 39.27 6.24
CA LYS A 686 -26.71 39.92 5.85
C LYS A 686 -26.77 41.43 6.08
N LYS A 687 -27.84 42.10 5.61
CA LYS A 687 -28.05 43.54 5.85
C LYS A 687 -28.15 43.87 7.34
N PHE A 688 -28.80 43.01 8.12
CA PHE A 688 -28.88 43.18 9.56
C PHE A 688 -27.49 43.10 10.19
N ILE A 689 -26.67 42.09 9.85
CA ILE A 689 -25.29 41.97 10.35
C ILE A 689 -24.43 43.18 9.93
N ASP A 690 -24.49 43.57 8.66
CA ASP A 690 -23.67 44.65 8.09
C ASP A 690 -24.05 46.05 8.59
N SER A 691 -25.25 46.22 9.14
CA SER A 691 -25.70 47.53 9.67
C SER A 691 -25.23 47.83 11.10
N GLY A 692 -24.62 46.84 11.78
CA GLY A 692 -24.11 47.01 13.15
C GLY A 692 -22.84 47.86 13.16
N CYS A 693 -22.76 48.87 14.03
CA CYS A 693 -21.63 49.81 14.09
C CYS A 693 -20.29 49.11 14.40
N LYS A 694 -20.30 48.13 15.30
CA LYS A 694 -19.12 47.30 15.68
C LYS A 694 -19.25 45.84 15.22
N GLY A 695 -20.26 45.52 14.41
CA GLY A 695 -20.57 44.18 13.94
C GLY A 695 -21.78 43.55 14.65
N ALA A 696 -21.88 42.22 14.59
CA ALA A 696 -23.00 41.47 15.13
C ALA A 696 -22.55 40.38 16.12
N ILE A 697 -23.43 40.08 17.08
CA ILE A 697 -23.27 39.02 18.07
C ILE A 697 -24.34 37.96 17.82
N LEU A 698 -23.92 36.71 17.61
CA LEU A 698 -24.82 35.57 17.52
C LEU A 698 -24.98 34.93 18.89
N PHE A 699 -26.23 34.87 19.37
CA PHE A 699 -26.63 34.16 20.56
C PHE A 699 -27.48 32.95 20.15
N SER A 700 -27.04 31.74 20.48
CA SER A 700 -27.75 30.52 20.14
C SER A 700 -27.61 29.50 21.26
N LEU A 701 -28.71 28.85 21.63
CA LEU A 701 -28.74 27.80 22.66
C LEU A 701 -28.74 26.38 22.06
N GLY A 702 -28.64 26.27 20.73
CA GLY A 702 -28.68 24.99 20.02
C GLY A 702 -30.09 24.42 19.88
N THR A 703 -30.18 23.12 19.58
CA THR A 703 -31.44 22.44 19.25
C THR A 703 -32.08 21.72 20.43
N ASN A 704 -31.29 21.30 21.42
CA ASN A 704 -31.81 20.57 22.58
C ASN A 704 -32.33 21.55 23.64
N VAL A 705 -31.76 22.75 23.76
CA VAL A 705 -32.20 23.81 24.68
C VAL A 705 -32.96 24.86 23.88
N ARG A 706 -34.29 24.96 24.07
CA ARG A 706 -35.11 25.92 23.35
C ARG A 706 -35.14 27.25 24.09
N SER A 707 -34.97 28.37 23.38
CA SER A 707 -35.09 29.71 23.96
C SER A 707 -36.45 29.97 24.62
N SER A 708 -37.51 29.29 24.18
CA SER A 708 -38.84 29.33 24.80
C SER A 708 -38.87 28.83 26.24
N ASP A 709 -37.93 27.94 26.58
CA ASP A 709 -37.92 27.24 27.87
C ASP A 709 -37.19 28.07 28.95
N LEU A 710 -36.61 29.23 28.58
CA LEU A 710 -36.02 30.19 29.52
C LEU A 710 -37.06 30.88 30.42
N GLY A 711 -38.31 31.01 29.94
CA GLY A 711 -39.37 31.80 30.58
C GLY A 711 -39.21 33.32 30.38
N ASP A 712 -40.34 34.03 30.46
CA ASP A 712 -40.43 35.46 30.11
C ASP A 712 -39.50 36.35 30.95
N GLU A 713 -39.30 36.03 32.23
CA GLU A 713 -38.44 36.80 33.13
C GLU A 713 -36.97 36.77 32.68
N ARG A 714 -36.44 35.57 32.38
CA ARG A 714 -35.05 35.43 31.93
C ARG A 714 -34.87 36.04 30.54
N ILE A 715 -35.85 35.89 29.66
CA ILE A 715 -35.84 36.54 28.34
C ILE A 715 -35.76 38.07 28.52
N ALA A 716 -36.56 38.65 29.42
CA ALA A 716 -36.51 40.08 29.70
C ALA A 716 -35.14 40.53 30.23
N MET A 717 -34.50 39.73 31.10
CA MET A 717 -33.14 40.00 31.58
C MET A 717 -32.10 39.99 30.45
N PHE A 718 -32.15 39.01 29.53
CA PHE A 718 -31.27 38.98 28.36
C PHE A 718 -31.50 40.20 27.45
N LEU A 719 -32.76 40.57 27.19
CA LEU A 719 -33.07 41.77 26.41
C LEU A 719 -32.56 43.05 27.07
N GLU A 720 -32.63 43.17 28.39
CA GLU A 720 -32.09 44.31 29.13
C GLU A 720 -30.56 44.37 29.05
N ALA A 721 -29.87 43.22 29.14
CA ALA A 721 -28.43 43.16 28.94
C ALA A 721 -28.03 43.55 27.51
N ILE A 722 -28.76 43.05 26.50
CA ILE A 722 -28.54 43.37 25.08
C ILE A 722 -28.65 44.88 24.83
N ARG A 723 -29.61 45.58 25.47
CA ARG A 723 -29.79 47.03 25.34
C ARG A 723 -28.57 47.85 25.78
N GLN A 724 -27.70 47.29 26.63
CA GLN A 724 -26.48 47.97 27.07
C GLN A 724 -25.37 47.99 26.02
N PHE A 725 -25.54 47.26 24.91
CA PHE A 725 -24.56 47.15 23.81
C PHE A 725 -25.13 47.67 22.48
N PRO A 726 -25.55 48.95 22.38
CA PRO A 726 -26.24 49.49 21.20
C PRO A 726 -25.37 49.53 19.93
N ASP A 727 -24.06 49.41 20.06
CA ASP A 727 -23.12 49.41 18.93
C ASP A 727 -23.09 48.08 18.17
N TYR A 728 -23.67 47.01 18.73
CA TYR A 728 -23.71 45.67 18.13
C TYR A 728 -25.14 45.27 17.76
N ASN A 729 -25.28 44.55 16.65
CA ASN A 729 -26.54 43.90 16.30
C ASN A 729 -26.58 42.48 16.87
N PHE A 730 -27.63 42.13 17.61
CA PHE A 730 -27.76 40.80 18.21
C PHE A 730 -28.69 39.92 17.37
N LEU A 731 -28.19 38.77 16.94
CA LEU A 731 -28.97 37.68 16.36
C LEU A 731 -29.23 36.66 17.46
N TRP A 732 -30.50 36.40 17.79
CA TRP A 732 -30.93 35.39 18.76
C TRP A 732 -31.79 34.35 18.04
#